data_AF-A0A2P6TCB6-F1
#
_entry.id   AF-A0A2P6TCB6-F1
#
_cell.length_a   1.000
_cell.length_b   1.000
_cell.length_c   1.000
_cell.angle_alpha   90.00
_cell.angle_beta   90.00
_cell.angle_gamma   90.00
#
_symmetry.space_group_name_H-M   'P 1'
#
loop_
_entity.id
_entity.type
_entity.pdbx_description
1 polymer ?
#
loop_
_entity_poly.entity_id
_entity_poly.type
_entity_poly.pdbx_seq_one_letter_code
_entity_poly.pdbx_strand_id
1 'polypeptide(L)'
;MRASRLALIAGLLAAAGAAWAAPAADGAACADQPTPDGFTCQQQADWGKCGEAWMAEGGFCAAACGRCRGGGGDGGAAASQPASPAANATAPAPPSSLNSKLAEYVKALSLSWRFYYAQRSGKLSGTANPVPWRGDSHLDDPVPGGFYDGGDHLKLNFPLATSLAFLAWGALEFPQAYAAAGATQAALDNLRWGADYLMACHKQPDTYIAQIGEPGADHSYWGRPEEQTGSRPAYTWGPGKPASDAAGAAASALAATSLLLRESDPSYAAACLDHARSLFALASQHEGKYSDSEPGATYVYASSSFLDDLALAAGWLYRATSEDAYLSAARGYLQRAQYQRNYFVSWDSVYSAADALLLGLGVGPSPGVDLEWQAAAFRDTWLKGQNGVSFTPRGLAIAPLGGWGNNRYSANAAFVALLHAKHTSDASVRSACLSWAQRQLDYMLGLAGSERSFVVGYGSNPPVRPHHRAASCPNHPAPCTYDSAFNAAGPNPQVIAGALVGGPNSADRYEDKRSDFQANEVAVDYNAGYTGALAGLIQLLGTGGGSGTAARSSAASSSGPAAASICAASSTLSAATSCAAARGLGSAPSLIATLLQPRSPRRAAAARRRAAMPAQAQIDVLVADIGGTNCRFQVWALDSYFRPSRMVVEKFYATKDYSHFRDALAELLKLPELSGGARPKAAAFACAGPVSNQRCTMTNLGWVIDKAEVEKEFGIRCTVLNDFEAVGYGVPVLTDGDLVVLHDVPAVDKGPKAVLGPGTGLGEAQLFWDDATGNYKVHASEGSHATFAPRGWKQRALQAHVEQERGHCSVERVACGDGLVRIYNFLRSDEPSQYPQDRMDRSKEVTPADITGGALNKSDPVAVEALDMFLSIVGAEAGHMALRSLATGGVYVCGGIPPRVIERVKAGGMLEAFLWRASRFHDKVLKDIPLYVVTNDKVGLLGTRECAIRIVEAMREEVTIAT
;
A
#
# COMPACT_ATOMS: atom_id res chain seq x y z
N MET A 1 -51.58 -39.92 29.56
CA MET A 1 -52.13 -41.28 29.26
C MET A 1 -50.91 -42.14 28.93
N ARG A 2 -50.64 -43.30 29.58
CA ARG A 2 -51.29 -44.63 29.37
C ARG A 2 -51.38 -44.97 27.87
N ALA A 3 -50.79 -46.05 27.34
CA ALA A 3 -49.93 -47.13 27.89
C ALA A 3 -49.03 -47.65 26.72
N SER A 4 -48.07 -48.58 26.83
CA SER A 4 -47.87 -49.70 27.77
C SER A 4 -46.38 -50.05 27.98
N ARG A 5 -46.08 -50.79 29.06
CA ARG A 5 -44.81 -51.50 29.28
C ARG A 5 -45.02 -53.00 29.09
N LEU A 6 -43.94 -53.74 28.81
CA LEU A 6 -43.73 -55.10 29.33
C LEU A 6 -42.21 -55.35 29.47
N ALA A 7 -41.82 -56.24 30.38
CA ALA A 7 -40.43 -56.48 30.77
C ALA A 7 -40.30 -57.83 31.51
N LEU A 8 -39.05 -58.18 31.87
CA LEU A 8 -38.65 -59.16 32.87
C LEU A 8 -38.73 -60.66 32.49
N ILE A 9 -37.58 -61.33 32.44
CA ILE A 9 -37.11 -62.32 33.46
C ILE A 9 -35.73 -62.89 33.03
N ALA A 10 -34.95 -63.37 34.00
CA ALA A 10 -33.61 -63.96 33.81
C ALA A 10 -33.44 -65.19 34.71
N GLY A 11 -32.36 -65.99 34.54
CA GLY A 11 -31.94 -66.94 35.57
C GLY A 11 -30.89 -67.98 35.17
N LEU A 12 -30.06 -68.35 36.17
CA LEU A 12 -29.21 -69.56 36.30
C LEU A 12 -27.97 -69.63 35.38
N LEU A 13 -26.75 -70.00 35.78
CA LEU A 13 -25.99 -70.31 37.04
C LEU A 13 -24.47 -70.27 36.62
N ALA A 14 -23.41 -70.39 37.42
CA ALA A 14 -22.96 -70.04 38.80
C ALA A 14 -21.50 -70.55 38.91
N ALA A 15 -20.55 -70.13 39.77
CA ALA A 15 -20.46 -69.19 40.91
C ALA A 15 -19.03 -68.56 40.88
N ALA A 16 -18.40 -67.91 41.88
CA ALA A 16 -18.73 -67.63 43.29
C ALA A 16 -18.23 -66.22 43.72
N GLY A 17 -17.15 -66.10 44.54
CA GLY A 17 -16.63 -64.81 45.00
C GLY A 17 -15.21 -64.84 45.60
N ALA A 18 -14.68 -63.62 45.85
CA ALA A 18 -13.38 -63.18 46.41
C ALA A 18 -12.57 -64.15 47.32
N ALA A 19 -11.24 -64.05 47.44
CA ALA A 19 -10.46 -62.80 47.55
C ALA A 19 -8.92 -62.92 47.35
N TRP A 20 -8.29 -61.74 47.24
CA TRP A 20 -6.93 -61.36 47.69
C TRP A 20 -5.67 -61.75 46.88
N ALA A 21 -4.65 -60.88 47.06
CA ALA A 21 -3.23 -60.97 46.70
C ALA A 21 -2.83 -61.20 45.22
N ALA A 22 -1.98 -60.31 44.71
CA ALA A 22 -1.23 -60.51 43.46
C ALA A 22 0.19 -61.02 43.76
N PRO A 23 0.76 -61.92 42.92
CA PRO A 23 2.20 -62.03 42.77
C PRO A 23 2.71 -60.93 41.82
N ALA A 24 3.83 -60.30 42.14
CA ALA A 24 4.60 -59.55 41.15
C ALA A 24 5.54 -60.52 40.41
N ALA A 25 5.59 -60.43 39.08
CA ALA A 25 6.53 -61.17 38.25
C ALA A 25 6.86 -60.37 36.97
N ASP A 26 8.05 -59.79 36.96
CA ASP A 26 8.97 -59.51 35.85
C ASP A 26 8.43 -59.16 34.43
N GLY A 27 8.80 -57.95 33.99
CA GLY A 27 9.53 -57.84 32.71
C GLY A 27 8.77 -57.77 31.39
N ALA A 28 7.48 -57.39 31.37
CA ALA A 28 6.78 -57.12 30.12
C ALA A 28 7.18 -55.77 29.50
N ALA A 29 7.63 -55.76 28.25
CA ALA A 29 7.91 -54.53 27.50
C ALA A 29 6.60 -53.80 27.13
N CYS A 30 6.62 -52.46 27.22
CA CYS A 30 5.49 -51.62 26.83
C CYS A 30 5.32 -51.64 25.29
N ALA A 31 4.15 -52.07 24.82
CA ALA A 31 3.86 -52.27 23.40
C ALA A 31 2.52 -51.62 23.00
N ASP A 32 2.38 -51.29 21.72
CA ASP A 32 1.15 -50.69 21.19
C ASP A 32 0.00 -51.70 21.11
N GLN A 33 -1.14 -51.35 21.71
CA GLN A 33 -2.41 -52.01 21.46
C GLN A 33 -3.10 -51.36 20.24
N PRO A 34 -3.55 -52.13 19.23
CA PRO A 34 -4.13 -51.61 17.99
C PRO A 34 -5.50 -50.94 18.23
N THR A 35 -5.82 -49.88 17.48
CA THR A 35 -7.04 -49.10 17.72
C THR A 35 -8.30 -49.76 17.14
N PRO A 36 -9.50 -49.50 17.72
CA PRO A 36 -10.76 -50.12 17.27
C PRO A 36 -11.21 -49.71 15.86
N ASP A 37 -10.61 -48.66 15.29
CA ASP A 37 -10.87 -48.15 13.94
C ASP A 37 -9.98 -48.79 12.85
N GLY A 38 -9.07 -49.70 13.22
CA GLY A 38 -8.25 -50.48 12.28
C GLY A 38 -7.00 -49.79 11.73
N PHE A 39 -6.68 -48.57 12.16
CA PHE A 39 -5.45 -47.87 11.78
C PHE A 39 -4.25 -48.28 12.65
N THR A 40 -3.03 -47.98 12.20
CA THR A 40 -1.81 -48.28 12.96
C THR A 40 -1.49 -47.18 13.98
N CYS A 41 -0.83 -47.57 15.07
CA CYS A 41 -0.53 -46.64 16.15
C CYS A 41 0.45 -45.51 15.79
N GLN A 42 1.36 -45.73 14.83
CA GLN A 42 2.20 -44.65 14.32
C GLN A 42 1.36 -43.62 13.55
N GLN A 43 0.45 -44.03 12.66
CA GLN A 43 -0.43 -43.10 11.94
C GLN A 43 -1.27 -42.26 12.91
N GLN A 44 -1.83 -42.89 13.93
CA GLN A 44 -2.60 -42.22 14.99
C GLN A 44 -1.75 -41.20 15.77
N ALA A 45 -0.48 -41.53 16.06
CA ALA A 45 0.46 -40.61 16.70
C ALA A 45 0.84 -39.43 15.79
N ASP A 46 1.11 -39.70 14.51
CA ASP A 46 1.42 -38.69 13.48
C ASP A 46 0.23 -37.73 13.24
N TRP A 47 -1.00 -38.18 13.50
CA TRP A 47 -2.22 -37.36 13.48
C TRP A 47 -2.48 -36.61 14.79
N GLY A 48 -1.56 -36.67 15.77
CA GLY A 48 -1.65 -35.98 17.05
C GLY A 48 -2.67 -36.58 18.03
N LYS A 49 -3.24 -37.77 17.74
CA LYS A 49 -4.35 -38.36 18.52
C LYS A 49 -3.94 -38.91 19.89
N CYS A 50 -2.66 -38.82 20.23
CA CYS A 50 -2.12 -39.17 21.55
C CYS A 50 -2.67 -38.37 22.75
N GLY A 51 -3.37 -37.26 22.52
CA GLY A 51 -4.09 -36.52 23.56
C GLY A 51 -5.55 -36.94 23.77
N GLU A 52 -6.12 -37.77 22.91
CA GLU A 52 -7.56 -38.07 22.89
C GLU A 52 -7.97 -39.01 24.04
N ALA A 53 -9.08 -38.70 24.72
CA ALA A 53 -9.59 -39.46 25.87
C ALA A 53 -9.78 -40.95 25.54
N TRP A 54 -10.43 -41.28 24.42
CA TRP A 54 -10.67 -42.67 24.00
C TRP A 54 -9.38 -43.49 23.81
N MET A 55 -8.26 -42.83 23.49
CA MET A 55 -6.98 -43.49 23.27
C MET A 55 -6.14 -43.55 24.55
N ALA A 56 -6.19 -42.50 25.39
CA ALA A 56 -5.50 -42.46 26.67
C ALA A 56 -6.16 -43.38 27.72
N GLU A 57 -7.49 -43.37 27.81
CA GLU A 57 -8.29 -44.19 28.72
C GLU A 57 -8.43 -45.63 28.21
N GLY A 58 -8.48 -45.82 26.88
CA GLY A 58 -8.51 -47.14 26.24
C GLY A 58 -7.17 -47.88 26.21
N GLY A 59 -6.07 -47.23 26.60
CA GLY A 59 -4.73 -47.85 26.65
C GLY A 59 -4.09 -48.14 25.29
N PHE A 60 -4.68 -47.67 24.19
CA PHE A 60 -4.18 -47.87 22.84
C PHE A 60 -2.87 -47.13 22.58
N CYS A 61 -2.05 -47.62 21.65
CA CYS A 61 -0.89 -46.89 21.13
C CYS A 61 0.07 -46.30 22.18
N ALA A 62 0.30 -47.01 23.28
CA ALA A 62 1.07 -46.50 24.42
C ALA A 62 2.56 -46.24 24.12
N ALA A 63 3.16 -46.99 23.17
CA ALA A 63 4.55 -46.83 22.76
C ALA A 63 4.70 -45.73 21.70
N ALA A 64 3.91 -45.76 20.62
CA ALA A 64 3.92 -44.71 19.60
C ALA A 64 3.61 -43.32 20.18
N CYS A 65 2.73 -43.24 21.18
CA CYS A 65 2.42 -42.00 21.89
C CYS A 65 3.37 -41.65 23.05
N GLY A 66 4.49 -42.37 23.24
CA GLY A 66 5.48 -42.07 24.28
C GLY A 66 4.96 -42.15 25.72
N ARG A 67 3.86 -42.89 25.97
CA ARG A 67 3.21 -43.00 27.29
C ARG A 67 3.85 -44.05 28.20
N CYS A 68 4.76 -44.87 27.67
CA CYS A 68 5.56 -45.84 28.42
C CYS A 68 6.54 -45.16 29.40
N ARG A 69 6.43 -45.45 30.71
CA ARG A 69 7.39 -44.98 31.73
C ARG A 69 8.35 -46.08 32.17
N GLY A 70 9.64 -45.89 31.92
CA GLY A 70 10.73 -46.60 32.61
C GLY A 70 11.12 -45.86 33.91
N GLY A 71 11.76 -46.56 34.85
CA GLY A 71 12.14 -46.02 36.16
C GLY A 71 13.64 -45.93 36.41
N GLY A 72 14.05 -45.00 37.28
CA GLY A 72 15.43 -44.80 37.76
C GLY A 72 16.16 -43.64 37.07
N GLY A 73 16.61 -42.59 37.77
CA GLY A 73 16.46 -42.32 39.21
C GLY A 73 16.95 -40.93 39.66
N ASP A 74 16.64 -40.60 40.92
CA ASP A 74 17.12 -39.51 41.79
C ASP A 74 16.98 -38.02 41.37
N GLY A 75 16.60 -37.16 42.34
CA GLY A 75 16.47 -35.71 42.14
C GLY A 75 15.90 -34.91 43.33
N GLY A 76 14.83 -35.40 43.97
CA GLY A 76 14.33 -34.92 45.27
C GLY A 76 13.37 -33.71 45.31
N ALA A 77 12.97 -33.37 46.55
CA ALA A 77 12.22 -32.17 47.00
C ALA A 77 10.71 -32.00 46.66
N ALA A 78 9.88 -32.57 47.56
CA ALA A 78 8.67 -31.97 48.20
C ALA A 78 7.46 -31.45 47.37
N ALA A 79 6.26 -31.65 47.93
CA ALA A 79 4.98 -31.35 47.29
C ALA A 79 4.34 -30.01 47.72
N SER A 80 3.48 -29.48 46.85
CA SER A 80 2.36 -28.58 47.23
C SER A 80 1.16 -28.76 46.28
N GLN A 81 -0.04 -28.42 46.76
CA GLN A 81 -1.33 -28.51 46.05
C GLN A 81 -1.81 -27.09 45.65
N PRO A 82 -2.81 -26.93 44.77
CA PRO A 82 -2.85 -25.81 43.82
C PRO A 82 -3.50 -24.52 44.35
N ALA A 83 -3.12 -23.41 43.69
CA ALA A 83 -3.86 -22.15 43.69
C ALA A 83 -3.95 -21.61 42.26
N SER A 84 -5.08 -20.97 41.92
CA SER A 84 -5.31 -20.26 40.64
C SER A 84 -5.30 -18.73 40.87
N PRO A 85 -5.49 -17.90 39.84
CA PRO A 85 -4.46 -17.59 38.85
C PRO A 85 -4.06 -16.11 38.90
N ALA A 86 -2.81 -15.80 38.55
CA ALA A 86 -2.33 -14.43 38.40
C ALA A 86 -1.49 -14.28 37.12
N ALA A 87 -1.69 -13.17 36.41
CA ALA A 87 -0.98 -12.91 35.16
C ALA A 87 0.47 -12.48 35.41
N ASN A 88 1.40 -12.94 34.57
CA ASN A 88 2.63 -12.22 34.28
C ASN A 88 3.15 -12.60 32.88
N ALA A 89 3.92 -11.69 32.28
CA ALA A 89 4.30 -11.80 30.87
C ALA A 89 5.24 -12.99 30.59
N THR A 90 4.96 -13.73 29.52
CA THR A 90 5.88 -14.74 28.97
C THR A 90 7.09 -14.06 28.35
N ALA A 91 8.29 -14.40 28.84
CA ALA A 91 9.54 -14.03 28.19
C ALA A 91 9.62 -14.64 26.77
N PRO A 92 10.29 -13.98 25.81
CA PRO A 92 10.46 -14.52 24.46
C PRO A 92 11.27 -15.82 24.50
N ALA A 93 10.87 -16.79 23.67
CA ALA A 93 11.61 -18.04 23.50
C ALA A 93 13.04 -17.77 22.97
N PRO A 94 14.04 -18.59 23.34
CA PRO A 94 15.40 -18.44 22.85
C PRO A 94 15.45 -18.60 21.31
N PRO A 95 16.31 -17.86 20.61
CA PRO A 95 16.36 -17.89 19.15
C PRO A 95 16.74 -19.28 18.64
N SER A 96 15.89 -19.85 17.78
CA SER A 96 16.15 -21.13 17.11
C SER A 96 17.37 -21.06 16.21
N SER A 97 18.23 -22.09 16.29
CA SER A 97 19.44 -22.20 15.47
C SER A 97 19.09 -22.30 13.98
N LEU A 98 19.98 -21.83 13.10
CA LEU A 98 19.74 -21.85 11.65
C LEU A 98 19.32 -23.23 11.13
N ASN A 99 19.93 -24.30 11.63
CA ASN A 99 19.62 -25.68 11.26
C ASN A 99 18.21 -26.12 11.68
N SER A 100 17.70 -25.62 12.83
CA SER A 100 16.33 -25.92 13.26
C SER A 100 15.28 -25.13 12.48
N LYS A 101 15.54 -23.86 12.15
CA LYS A 101 14.68 -23.10 11.21
C LYS A 101 14.61 -23.75 9.82
N LEU A 102 15.75 -24.25 9.32
CA LEU A 102 15.83 -24.93 8.03
C LEU A 102 14.94 -26.18 7.98
N ALA A 103 14.91 -26.98 9.04
CA ALA A 103 14.04 -28.15 9.16
C ALA A 103 12.55 -27.78 9.19
N GLU A 104 12.18 -26.66 9.84
CA GLU A 104 10.82 -26.13 9.84
C GLU A 104 10.37 -25.67 8.44
N TYR A 105 11.22 -24.96 7.68
CA TYR A 105 10.92 -24.60 6.29
C TYR A 105 10.73 -25.85 5.40
N VAL A 106 11.55 -26.88 5.59
CA VAL A 106 11.45 -28.17 4.86
C VAL A 106 10.11 -28.86 5.10
N LYS A 107 9.65 -28.94 6.36
CA LYS A 107 8.31 -29.49 6.70
C LYS A 107 7.20 -28.69 6.02
N ALA A 108 7.28 -27.36 6.10
CA ALA A 108 6.29 -26.46 5.52
C ALA A 108 6.22 -26.59 3.99
N LEU A 109 7.35 -26.76 3.29
CA LEU A 109 7.39 -26.98 1.84
C LEU A 109 6.71 -28.30 1.44
N SER A 110 6.93 -29.38 2.21
CA SER A 110 6.27 -30.66 2.01
C SER A 110 4.74 -30.55 2.21
N LEU A 111 4.29 -29.85 3.27
CA LEU A 111 2.87 -29.62 3.52
C LEU A 111 2.21 -28.73 2.46
N SER A 112 2.89 -27.71 1.93
CA SER A 112 2.31 -26.82 0.90
C SER A 112 1.83 -27.59 -0.35
N TRP A 113 2.51 -28.67 -0.73
CA TRP A 113 2.06 -29.54 -1.83
C TRP A 113 0.84 -30.40 -1.47
N ARG A 114 0.63 -30.71 -0.19
CA ARG A 114 -0.56 -31.43 0.28
C ARG A 114 -1.83 -30.58 0.19
N PHE A 115 -1.71 -29.27 0.29
CA PHE A 115 -2.79 -28.33 -0.02
C PHE A 115 -3.20 -28.41 -1.50
N TYR A 116 -2.26 -28.35 -2.45
CA TYR A 116 -2.59 -28.47 -3.88
C TYR A 116 -3.26 -29.79 -4.22
N TYR A 117 -2.82 -30.90 -3.63
CA TYR A 117 -3.52 -32.18 -3.73
C TYR A 117 -4.98 -32.12 -3.21
N ALA A 118 -5.24 -31.36 -2.13
CA ALA A 118 -6.58 -31.17 -1.59
C ALA A 118 -7.49 -30.28 -2.47
N GLN A 119 -6.93 -29.38 -3.28
CA GLN A 119 -7.67 -28.53 -4.22
C GLN A 119 -8.10 -29.22 -5.53
N ARG A 120 -7.62 -30.43 -5.84
CA ARG A 120 -7.86 -31.06 -7.17
C ARG A 120 -9.35 -31.30 -7.47
N SER A 121 -9.77 -30.93 -8.67
CA SER A 121 -11.09 -31.24 -9.25
C SER A 121 -10.99 -32.40 -10.25
N GLY A 122 -12.10 -33.03 -10.63
CA GLY A 122 -12.14 -34.13 -11.59
C GLY A 122 -11.98 -35.51 -10.95
N LYS A 123 -11.44 -36.46 -11.73
CA LYS A 123 -11.31 -37.87 -11.36
C LYS A 123 -10.00 -38.14 -10.61
N LEU A 124 -10.10 -38.33 -9.29
CA LEU A 124 -8.99 -38.69 -8.42
C LEU A 124 -8.81 -40.21 -8.30
N SER A 125 -9.86 -41.00 -8.58
CA SER A 125 -9.83 -42.46 -8.50
C SER A 125 -8.87 -43.07 -9.53
N GLY A 126 -7.93 -43.89 -9.04
CA GLY A 126 -6.82 -44.43 -9.83
C GLY A 126 -5.59 -43.51 -9.95
N THR A 127 -5.61 -42.32 -9.34
CA THR A 127 -4.44 -41.42 -9.24
C THR A 127 -3.73 -41.59 -7.90
N ALA A 128 -2.48 -41.15 -7.80
CA ALA A 128 -1.68 -41.20 -6.56
C ALA A 128 -2.01 -40.07 -5.56
N ASN A 129 -3.29 -39.68 -5.43
CA ASN A 129 -3.70 -38.58 -4.54
C ASN A 129 -3.56 -38.93 -3.04
N PRO A 130 -2.72 -38.23 -2.24
CA PRO A 130 -2.46 -38.54 -0.83
C PRO A 130 -3.47 -37.90 0.15
N VAL A 131 -4.63 -37.45 -0.33
CA VAL A 131 -5.67 -36.77 0.46
C VAL A 131 -6.93 -37.65 0.51
N PRO A 132 -7.08 -38.53 1.52
CA PRO A 132 -8.08 -39.61 1.51
C PRO A 132 -9.52 -39.15 1.75
N TRP A 133 -9.73 -37.87 2.11
CA TRP A 133 -11.06 -37.26 2.29
C TRP A 133 -11.55 -36.50 1.04
N ARG A 134 -10.79 -36.51 -0.06
CA ARG A 134 -11.19 -35.98 -1.38
C ARG A 134 -11.49 -37.13 -2.35
N GLY A 135 -12.52 -36.95 -3.19
CA GLY A 135 -12.97 -37.94 -4.16
C GLY A 135 -13.24 -37.36 -5.55
N ASP A 136 -13.79 -38.22 -6.41
CA ASP A 136 -14.19 -37.88 -7.77
C ASP A 136 -15.31 -36.83 -7.75
N SER A 137 -15.06 -35.69 -8.38
CA SER A 137 -15.96 -34.51 -8.30
C SER A 137 -15.98 -33.76 -9.63
N HIS A 138 -17.14 -33.20 -9.99
CA HIS A 138 -17.35 -32.42 -11.22
C HIS A 138 -16.81 -33.10 -12.49
N LEU A 139 -17.13 -34.40 -12.65
CA LEU A 139 -16.71 -35.20 -13.80
C LEU A 139 -17.36 -34.75 -15.12
N ASP A 140 -18.54 -34.11 -15.05
CA ASP A 140 -19.30 -33.59 -16.18
C ASP A 140 -18.98 -32.11 -16.51
N ASP A 141 -17.95 -31.51 -15.88
CA ASP A 141 -17.41 -30.20 -16.29
C ASP A 141 -16.97 -30.28 -17.78
N PRO A 142 -17.19 -29.22 -18.61
CA PRO A 142 -16.77 -29.22 -20.02
C PRO A 142 -15.26 -29.42 -20.26
N VAL A 143 -14.46 -29.24 -19.21
CA VAL A 143 -13.11 -29.81 -19.07
C VAL A 143 -12.97 -30.32 -17.63
N PRO A 144 -13.04 -31.64 -17.36
CA PRO A 144 -12.80 -32.19 -16.03
C PRO A 144 -11.31 -32.10 -15.67
N GLY A 145 -11.00 -32.23 -14.38
CA GLY A 145 -9.64 -32.01 -13.87
C GLY A 145 -9.41 -30.58 -13.38
N GLY A 146 -8.14 -30.20 -13.19
CA GLY A 146 -7.74 -28.89 -12.68
C GLY A 146 -7.84 -28.78 -11.15
N PHE A 147 -7.90 -27.55 -10.65
CA PHE A 147 -7.98 -27.25 -9.22
C PHE A 147 -9.14 -26.28 -8.96
N TYR A 148 -9.80 -26.44 -7.81
CA TYR A 148 -10.67 -25.42 -7.26
C TYR A 148 -9.84 -24.24 -6.75
N ASP A 149 -10.33 -23.02 -6.97
CA ASP A 149 -9.57 -21.79 -6.71
C ASP A 149 -9.19 -21.63 -5.23
N GLY A 150 -10.18 -21.71 -4.34
CA GLY A 150 -9.96 -21.54 -2.91
C GLY A 150 -10.96 -22.29 -2.05
N GLY A 151 -11.70 -21.56 -1.21
CA GLY A 151 -12.75 -22.12 -0.36
C GLY A 151 -13.99 -22.64 -1.08
N ASP A 152 -14.11 -22.36 -2.38
CA ASP A 152 -15.22 -22.69 -3.27
C ASP A 152 -14.93 -23.89 -4.18
N HIS A 153 -15.79 -24.13 -5.18
CA HIS A 153 -15.54 -25.13 -6.22
C HIS A 153 -15.48 -24.51 -7.62
N LEU A 154 -15.23 -23.19 -7.73
CA LEU A 154 -14.95 -22.53 -9.00
C LEU A 154 -13.58 -22.96 -9.53
N LYS A 155 -13.45 -23.01 -10.86
CA LYS A 155 -12.18 -23.26 -11.54
C LYS A 155 -11.82 -22.01 -12.32
N LEU A 156 -11.00 -21.16 -11.70
CA LEU A 156 -10.64 -19.83 -12.19
C LEU A 156 -9.22 -19.88 -12.76
N ASN A 157 -9.10 -19.87 -14.09
CA ASN A 157 -7.81 -20.19 -14.71
C ASN A 157 -6.79 -19.04 -14.62
N PHE A 158 -7.22 -17.79 -14.42
CA PHE A 158 -6.29 -16.66 -14.25
C PHE A 158 -5.43 -16.81 -12.98
N PRO A 159 -6.00 -16.85 -11.75
CA PRO A 159 -5.21 -17.09 -10.53
C PRO A 159 -4.53 -18.46 -10.53
N LEU A 160 -5.18 -19.52 -11.03
CA LEU A 160 -4.56 -20.84 -11.13
C LEU A 160 -3.33 -20.85 -12.04
N ALA A 161 -3.37 -20.20 -13.20
CA ALA A 161 -2.24 -20.19 -14.12
C ALA A 161 -1.06 -19.37 -13.58
N THR A 162 -1.31 -18.19 -13.02
CA THR A 162 -0.24 -17.40 -12.35
C THR A 162 0.36 -18.18 -11.18
N SER A 163 -0.47 -18.94 -10.45
CA SER A 163 0.01 -19.86 -9.40
C SER A 163 0.92 -20.96 -9.93
N LEU A 164 0.51 -21.66 -10.99
CA LEU A 164 1.30 -22.72 -11.63
C LEU A 164 2.62 -22.19 -12.20
N ALA A 165 2.63 -20.97 -12.77
CA ALA A 165 3.85 -20.31 -13.21
C ALA A 165 4.83 -20.06 -12.05
N PHE A 166 4.34 -19.54 -10.91
CA PHE A 166 5.17 -19.29 -9.71
C PHE A 166 5.68 -20.60 -9.09
N LEU A 167 4.86 -21.66 -9.05
CA LEU A 167 5.24 -22.98 -8.55
C LEU A 167 6.31 -23.65 -9.42
N ALA A 168 6.14 -23.63 -10.74
CA ALA A 168 7.14 -24.13 -11.70
C ALA A 168 8.44 -23.32 -11.62
N TRP A 169 8.34 -21.99 -11.44
CA TRP A 169 9.51 -21.14 -11.24
C TRP A 169 10.26 -21.47 -9.95
N GLY A 170 9.54 -21.67 -8.84
CA GLY A 170 10.14 -22.12 -7.58
C GLY A 170 10.93 -23.42 -7.74
N ALA A 171 10.35 -24.42 -8.43
CA ALA A 171 11.01 -25.69 -8.73
C ALA A 171 12.25 -25.53 -9.63
N LEU A 172 12.20 -24.65 -10.63
CA LEU A 172 13.32 -24.34 -11.54
C LEU A 172 14.48 -23.62 -10.84
N GLU A 173 14.21 -22.65 -9.96
CA GLU A 173 15.29 -21.89 -9.32
C GLU A 173 15.89 -22.57 -8.09
N PHE A 174 15.09 -23.35 -7.37
CA PHE A 174 15.46 -23.90 -6.07
C PHE A 174 15.37 -25.45 -6.00
N PRO A 175 15.80 -26.22 -7.01
CA PRO A 175 15.56 -27.67 -7.09
C PRO A 175 16.19 -28.45 -5.93
N GLN A 176 17.28 -27.96 -5.32
CA GLN A 176 17.90 -28.62 -4.16
C GLN A 176 17.00 -28.56 -2.92
N ALA A 177 16.14 -27.55 -2.79
CA ALA A 177 15.16 -27.46 -1.71
C ALA A 177 14.04 -28.50 -1.87
N TYR A 178 13.54 -28.71 -3.10
CA TYR A 178 12.54 -29.74 -3.39
C TYR A 178 13.11 -31.14 -3.17
N ALA A 179 14.38 -31.37 -3.54
CA ALA A 179 15.08 -32.61 -3.23
C ALA A 179 15.25 -32.81 -1.70
N ALA A 180 15.71 -31.78 -0.98
CA ALA A 180 15.91 -31.84 0.47
C ALA A 180 14.59 -32.04 1.26
N ALA A 181 13.46 -31.58 0.73
CA ALA A 181 12.14 -31.77 1.33
C ALA A 181 11.40 -33.04 0.85
N GLY A 182 12.00 -33.85 -0.04
CA GLY A 182 11.32 -34.98 -0.69
C GLY A 182 10.13 -34.56 -1.58
N ALA A 183 10.01 -33.27 -1.87
CA ALA A 183 8.85 -32.64 -2.49
C ALA A 183 8.88 -32.64 -4.03
N THR A 184 10.01 -33.05 -4.66
CA THR A 184 10.18 -33.02 -6.12
C THR A 184 9.06 -33.73 -6.87
N GLN A 185 8.70 -34.96 -6.47
CA GLN A 185 7.64 -35.71 -7.16
C GLN A 185 6.28 -35.02 -6.98
N ALA A 186 5.94 -34.59 -5.77
CA ALA A 186 4.69 -33.87 -5.47
C ALA A 186 4.58 -32.53 -6.24
N ALA A 187 5.71 -31.86 -6.52
CA ALA A 187 5.74 -30.69 -7.41
C ALA A 187 5.42 -31.07 -8.86
N LEU A 188 6.09 -32.08 -9.42
CA LEU A 188 5.85 -32.56 -10.78
C LEU A 188 4.41 -33.07 -10.98
N ASP A 189 3.88 -33.82 -10.03
CA ASP A 189 2.53 -34.39 -10.08
C ASP A 189 1.43 -33.32 -10.09
N ASN A 190 1.62 -32.20 -9.37
CA ASN A 190 0.66 -31.10 -9.34
C ASN A 190 0.84 -30.13 -10.51
N LEU A 191 2.08 -29.90 -10.97
CA LEU A 191 2.34 -29.09 -12.16
C LEU A 191 1.81 -29.77 -13.43
N ARG A 192 1.96 -31.09 -13.58
CA ARG A 192 1.30 -31.85 -14.66
C ARG A 192 -0.22 -31.78 -14.56
N TRP A 193 -0.80 -31.98 -13.38
CA TRP A 193 -2.25 -31.88 -13.18
C TRP A 193 -2.84 -30.51 -13.61
N GLY A 194 -2.10 -29.43 -13.34
CA GLY A 194 -2.43 -28.09 -13.81
C GLY A 194 -2.23 -27.92 -15.31
N ALA A 195 -1.10 -28.37 -15.85
CA ALA A 195 -0.77 -28.25 -17.26
C ALA A 195 -1.71 -29.05 -18.16
N ASP A 196 -2.06 -30.29 -17.80
CA ASP A 196 -3.06 -31.13 -18.49
C ASP A 196 -4.39 -30.40 -18.62
N TYR A 197 -4.86 -29.80 -17.52
CA TYR A 197 -6.10 -29.04 -17.49
C TYR A 197 -6.03 -27.73 -18.31
N LEU A 198 -4.94 -26.95 -18.19
CA LEU A 198 -4.77 -25.72 -18.99
C LEU A 198 -4.66 -26.03 -20.49
N MET A 199 -3.94 -27.09 -20.89
CA MET A 199 -3.88 -27.54 -22.27
C MET A 199 -5.27 -28.00 -22.77
N ALA A 200 -6.04 -28.72 -21.94
CA ALA A 200 -7.39 -29.15 -22.29
C ALA A 200 -8.43 -27.99 -22.32
N CYS A 201 -8.20 -26.91 -21.57
CA CYS A 201 -8.97 -25.66 -21.66
C CYS A 201 -8.65 -24.84 -22.91
N HIS A 202 -7.46 -25.01 -23.50
CA HIS A 202 -7.09 -24.39 -24.75
C HIS A 202 -7.65 -25.17 -25.95
N LYS A 203 -8.80 -24.72 -26.45
CA LYS A 203 -9.43 -25.23 -27.68
C LYS A 203 -8.75 -24.54 -28.88
N GLN A 204 -7.54 -25.00 -29.17
CA GLN A 204 -6.63 -24.46 -30.19
C GLN A 204 -7.31 -24.18 -31.56
N PRO A 205 -6.96 -23.09 -32.27
CA PRO A 205 -5.94 -22.09 -31.94
C PRO A 205 -6.51 -20.78 -31.35
N ASP A 206 -7.83 -20.58 -31.39
CA ASP A 206 -8.48 -19.27 -31.20
C ASP A 206 -9.37 -19.19 -29.95
N THR A 207 -9.54 -20.29 -29.23
CA THR A 207 -10.60 -20.44 -28.23
C THR A 207 -10.03 -20.94 -26.90
N TYR A 208 -10.21 -20.18 -25.82
CA TYR A 208 -9.70 -20.53 -24.48
C TYR A 208 -10.79 -20.46 -23.40
N ILE A 209 -10.96 -21.56 -22.66
CA ILE A 209 -11.81 -21.60 -21.45
C ILE A 209 -10.99 -21.05 -20.30
N ALA A 210 -11.35 -19.87 -19.77
CA ALA A 210 -10.66 -19.26 -18.63
C ALA A 210 -11.40 -19.43 -17.29
N GLN A 211 -12.64 -19.93 -17.30
CA GLN A 211 -13.43 -20.17 -16.08
C GLN A 211 -14.45 -21.29 -16.27
N ILE A 212 -14.61 -22.15 -15.26
CA ILE A 212 -15.73 -23.11 -15.16
C ILE A 212 -16.44 -22.93 -13.82
N GLY A 213 -17.76 -22.77 -13.87
CA GLY A 213 -18.62 -22.41 -12.74
C GLY A 213 -19.07 -20.95 -12.79
N GLU A 214 -20.35 -20.72 -12.45
CA GLU A 214 -20.92 -19.38 -12.26
C GLU A 214 -20.81 -19.02 -10.77
N PRO A 215 -20.20 -17.88 -10.39
CA PRO A 215 -19.90 -17.58 -8.99
C PRO A 215 -21.10 -17.53 -8.05
N GLY A 216 -22.22 -16.91 -8.44
CA GLY A 216 -23.42 -16.83 -7.61
C GLY A 216 -24.00 -18.20 -7.26
N ALA A 217 -24.12 -19.07 -8.26
CA ALA A 217 -24.57 -20.44 -8.10
C ALA A 217 -23.60 -21.28 -7.23
N ASP A 218 -22.29 -21.24 -7.50
CA ASP A 218 -21.30 -22.00 -6.73
C ASP A 218 -21.19 -21.50 -5.28
N HIS A 219 -21.19 -20.17 -5.09
CA HIS A 219 -21.07 -19.57 -3.77
C HIS A 219 -22.32 -19.76 -2.91
N SER A 220 -23.50 -19.92 -3.52
CA SER A 220 -24.74 -20.31 -2.82
C SER A 220 -24.71 -21.72 -2.23
N TYR A 221 -23.82 -22.60 -2.74
CA TYR A 221 -23.65 -23.96 -2.25
C TYR A 221 -22.63 -24.03 -1.11
N TRP A 222 -22.93 -24.85 -0.09
CA TRP A 222 -21.95 -25.27 0.92
C TRP A 222 -22.11 -26.75 1.24
N GLY A 223 -21.19 -27.57 0.74
CA GLY A 223 -21.21 -29.03 0.85
C GLY A 223 -19.93 -29.65 0.26
N ARG A 224 -19.95 -30.94 -0.06
CA ARG A 224 -18.81 -31.64 -0.71
C ARG A 224 -18.79 -31.37 -2.22
N PRO A 225 -17.63 -31.15 -2.88
CA PRO A 225 -17.56 -31.05 -4.34
C PRO A 225 -17.96 -32.38 -5.03
N GLU A 226 -17.88 -33.50 -4.32
CA GLU A 226 -18.37 -34.81 -4.76
C GLU A 226 -19.91 -34.93 -4.71
N GLU A 227 -20.61 -33.96 -4.09
CA GLU A 227 -22.08 -33.96 -3.86
C GLU A 227 -22.78 -32.72 -4.45
N GLN A 228 -22.03 -31.81 -5.08
CA GLN A 228 -22.59 -30.65 -5.76
C GLN A 228 -23.28 -31.07 -7.06
N THR A 229 -24.47 -30.54 -7.30
CA THR A 229 -25.30 -30.87 -8.47
C THR A 229 -25.82 -29.61 -9.15
N GLY A 230 -26.09 -29.69 -10.45
CA GLY A 230 -26.46 -28.56 -11.28
C GLY A 230 -25.53 -28.38 -12.48
N SER A 231 -25.82 -27.40 -13.34
CA SER A 231 -24.97 -27.08 -14.48
C SER A 231 -23.85 -26.14 -14.06
N ARG A 232 -22.62 -26.43 -14.49
CA ARG A 232 -21.44 -25.59 -14.29
C ARG A 232 -20.95 -25.07 -15.65
N PRO A 233 -21.33 -23.85 -16.05
CA PRO A 233 -20.99 -23.32 -17.36
C PRO A 233 -19.49 -23.10 -17.51
N ALA A 234 -18.96 -23.35 -18.72
CA ALA A 234 -17.60 -22.98 -19.10
C ALA A 234 -17.63 -21.65 -19.87
N TYR A 235 -17.01 -20.62 -19.29
CA TYR A 235 -16.86 -19.33 -19.93
C TYR A 235 -15.62 -19.36 -20.82
N THR A 236 -15.79 -18.85 -22.05
CA THR A 236 -14.84 -19.05 -23.15
C THR A 236 -14.53 -17.73 -23.84
N TRP A 237 -13.27 -17.48 -24.17
CA TRP A 237 -12.71 -16.26 -24.76
C TRP A 237 -11.98 -16.55 -26.08
N GLY A 238 -11.77 -15.53 -26.91
CA GLY A 238 -11.18 -15.65 -28.25
C GLY A 238 -11.09 -14.31 -29.01
N PRO A 239 -10.85 -14.28 -30.34
CA PRO A 239 -10.62 -13.06 -31.12
C PRO A 239 -11.64 -11.92 -30.97
N GLY A 240 -12.93 -12.24 -30.82
CA GLY A 240 -14.01 -11.26 -30.61
C GLY A 240 -14.28 -10.92 -29.14
N LYS A 241 -13.48 -11.47 -28.22
CA LYS A 241 -13.71 -11.48 -26.77
C LYS A 241 -12.39 -11.74 -26.02
N PRO A 242 -11.51 -10.72 -25.90
CA PRO A 242 -10.10 -10.90 -25.52
C PRO A 242 -9.89 -11.30 -24.06
N ALA A 243 -8.75 -11.95 -23.79
CA ALA A 243 -8.35 -12.48 -22.47
C ALA A 243 -6.81 -12.52 -22.33
N SER A 244 -6.15 -11.40 -22.60
CA SER A 244 -4.68 -11.31 -22.69
C SER A 244 -3.95 -11.65 -21.39
N ASP A 245 -4.59 -11.29 -20.27
CA ASP A 245 -4.23 -11.62 -18.90
C ASP A 245 -4.32 -13.14 -18.64
N ALA A 246 -5.53 -13.71 -18.70
CA ALA A 246 -5.77 -15.11 -18.36
C ALA A 246 -5.08 -16.10 -19.32
N ALA A 247 -4.93 -15.74 -20.61
CA ALA A 247 -4.16 -16.53 -21.58
C ALA A 247 -2.64 -16.30 -21.47
N GLY A 248 -2.19 -15.09 -21.11
CA GLY A 248 -0.78 -14.80 -20.82
C GLY A 248 -0.28 -15.53 -19.56
N ALA A 249 -1.07 -15.57 -18.50
CA ALA A 249 -0.82 -16.38 -17.32
C ALA A 249 -0.71 -17.87 -17.67
N ALA A 250 -1.62 -18.39 -18.51
CA ALA A 250 -1.61 -19.79 -18.95
C ALA A 250 -0.40 -20.11 -19.86
N ALA A 251 0.00 -19.18 -20.73
CA ALA A 251 1.24 -19.29 -21.50
C ALA A 251 2.47 -19.33 -20.58
N SER A 252 2.51 -18.48 -19.54
CA SER A 252 3.58 -18.47 -18.52
C SER A 252 3.68 -19.82 -17.79
N ALA A 253 2.55 -20.36 -17.34
CA ALA A 253 2.48 -21.64 -16.63
C ALA A 253 3.01 -22.82 -17.46
N LEU A 254 2.56 -22.91 -18.72
CA LEU A 254 2.95 -24.00 -19.61
C LEU A 254 4.39 -23.84 -20.12
N ALA A 255 4.86 -22.61 -20.39
CA ALA A 255 6.26 -22.36 -20.74
C ALA A 255 7.22 -22.70 -19.57
N ALA A 256 6.90 -22.31 -18.33
CA ALA A 256 7.68 -22.68 -17.15
C ALA A 256 7.66 -24.21 -16.90
N THR A 257 6.50 -24.86 -17.07
CA THR A 257 6.39 -26.32 -16.93
C THR A 257 7.16 -27.07 -18.04
N SER A 258 7.21 -26.53 -19.27
CA SER A 258 8.02 -27.08 -20.37
C SER A 258 9.52 -27.09 -20.08
N LEU A 259 10.01 -26.09 -19.34
CA LEU A 259 11.41 -26.03 -18.91
C LEU A 259 11.71 -27.09 -17.84
N LEU A 260 10.79 -27.29 -16.88
CA LEU A 260 10.97 -28.25 -15.78
C LEU A 260 10.91 -29.70 -16.24
N LEU A 261 10.11 -30.02 -17.26
CA LEU A 261 9.94 -31.38 -17.79
C LEU A 261 10.86 -31.69 -19.00
N ARG A 262 11.64 -30.72 -19.48
CA ARG A 262 12.46 -30.82 -20.71
C ARG A 262 13.35 -32.05 -20.79
N GLU A 263 13.98 -32.44 -19.68
CA GLU A 263 14.92 -33.56 -19.60
C GLU A 263 14.25 -34.89 -19.25
N SER A 264 13.13 -34.86 -18.52
CA SER A 264 12.45 -36.06 -18.00
C SER A 264 11.31 -36.55 -18.89
N ASP A 265 10.70 -35.66 -19.67
CA ASP A 265 9.62 -35.93 -20.62
C ASP A 265 9.62 -34.87 -21.75
N PRO A 266 10.55 -34.98 -22.72
CA PRO A 266 10.69 -34.00 -23.79
C PRO A 266 9.47 -33.90 -24.70
N SER A 267 8.66 -34.97 -24.79
CA SER A 267 7.44 -35.00 -25.61
C SER A 267 6.34 -34.14 -24.98
N TYR A 268 6.11 -34.31 -23.67
CA TYR A 268 5.17 -33.48 -22.92
C TYR A 268 5.66 -32.03 -22.79
N ALA A 269 6.98 -31.83 -22.63
CA ALA A 269 7.58 -30.50 -22.63
C ALA A 269 7.33 -29.75 -23.96
N ALA A 270 7.45 -30.43 -25.10
CA ALA A 270 7.12 -29.85 -26.41
C ALA A 270 5.63 -29.46 -26.48
N ALA A 271 4.71 -30.36 -26.10
CA ALA A 271 3.27 -30.07 -26.11
C ALA A 271 2.90 -28.85 -25.23
N CYS A 272 3.46 -28.76 -24.02
CA CYS A 272 3.31 -27.58 -23.15
C CYS A 272 3.82 -26.30 -23.84
N LEU A 273 4.98 -26.35 -24.49
CA LEU A 273 5.57 -25.19 -25.17
C LEU A 273 4.73 -24.75 -26.39
N ASP A 274 4.21 -25.69 -27.18
CA ASP A 274 3.35 -25.39 -28.33
C ASP A 274 2.01 -24.76 -27.90
N HIS A 275 1.40 -25.26 -26.82
CA HIS A 275 0.24 -24.61 -26.20
C HIS A 275 0.59 -23.23 -25.64
N ALA A 276 1.76 -23.04 -25.01
CA ALA A 276 2.20 -21.75 -24.49
C ALA A 276 2.40 -20.70 -25.60
N ARG A 277 3.06 -21.09 -26.71
CA ARG A 277 3.26 -20.21 -27.88
C ARG A 277 1.93 -19.74 -28.47
N SER A 278 0.97 -20.66 -28.63
CA SER A 278 -0.33 -20.35 -29.23
C SER A 278 -1.23 -19.54 -28.28
N LEU A 279 -1.23 -19.83 -26.97
CA LEU A 279 -1.92 -18.99 -25.97
C LEU A 279 -1.37 -17.57 -25.97
N PHE A 280 -0.05 -17.39 -26.03
CA PHE A 280 0.56 -16.06 -26.15
C PHE A 280 0.21 -15.38 -27.48
N ALA A 281 0.13 -16.13 -28.59
CA ALA A 281 -0.31 -15.58 -29.88
C ALA A 281 -1.76 -15.06 -29.81
N LEU A 282 -2.69 -15.85 -29.25
CA LEU A 282 -4.07 -15.45 -28.99
C LEU A 282 -4.13 -14.20 -28.09
N ALA A 283 -3.37 -14.20 -27.00
CA ALA A 283 -3.33 -13.14 -26.00
C ALA A 283 -2.74 -11.81 -26.53
N SER A 284 -1.77 -11.87 -27.46
CA SER A 284 -1.06 -10.69 -27.99
C SER A 284 -1.64 -10.15 -29.31
N GLN A 285 -2.37 -10.96 -30.08
CA GLN A 285 -3.07 -10.51 -31.29
C GLN A 285 -4.44 -9.88 -30.98
N HIS A 286 -5.04 -10.25 -29.86
CA HIS A 286 -6.35 -9.77 -29.42
C HIS A 286 -6.23 -9.19 -28.00
N GLU A 287 -5.70 -7.97 -27.91
CA GLU A 287 -5.39 -7.32 -26.64
C GLU A 287 -6.64 -6.84 -25.87
N GLY A 288 -6.78 -7.29 -24.62
CA GLY A 288 -7.83 -6.83 -23.70
C GLY A 288 -7.94 -7.70 -22.45
N LYS A 289 -8.52 -7.14 -21.37
CA LYS A 289 -8.74 -7.86 -20.10
C LYS A 289 -9.82 -8.93 -20.26
N TYR A 290 -9.64 -10.13 -19.69
CA TYR A 290 -10.69 -11.17 -19.73
C TYR A 290 -11.95 -10.74 -18.98
N SER A 291 -11.80 -9.94 -17.91
CA SER A 291 -12.90 -9.51 -17.05
C SER A 291 -13.78 -8.43 -17.68
N ASP A 292 -13.21 -7.54 -18.48
CA ASP A 292 -13.97 -6.53 -19.22
C ASP A 292 -14.89 -7.20 -20.27
N SER A 293 -14.57 -8.44 -20.65
CA SER A 293 -15.32 -9.27 -21.61
C SER A 293 -16.44 -10.14 -21.00
N GLU A 294 -16.46 -10.39 -19.69
CA GLU A 294 -17.56 -11.07 -18.96
C GLU A 294 -17.69 -10.56 -17.51
N PRO A 295 -17.96 -9.26 -17.27
CA PRO A 295 -17.94 -8.68 -15.93
C PRO A 295 -18.92 -9.36 -14.96
N GLY A 296 -20.01 -9.96 -15.47
CA GLY A 296 -20.96 -10.73 -14.67
C GLY A 296 -20.47 -12.11 -14.21
N ALA A 297 -19.45 -12.69 -14.85
CA ALA A 297 -18.88 -14.00 -14.49
C ALA A 297 -17.54 -13.89 -13.76
N THR A 298 -16.74 -12.87 -14.07
CA THR A 298 -15.35 -12.74 -13.61
C THR A 298 -15.17 -11.87 -12.37
N TYR A 299 -16.24 -11.33 -11.78
CA TYR A 299 -16.17 -10.31 -10.72
C TYR A 299 -15.38 -10.73 -9.48
N VAL A 300 -15.18 -12.04 -9.26
CA VAL A 300 -14.37 -12.59 -8.16
C VAL A 300 -12.87 -12.29 -8.36
N TYR A 301 -12.40 -12.26 -9.60
CA TYR A 301 -10.99 -12.09 -9.99
C TYR A 301 -10.86 -11.09 -11.16
N ALA A 302 -11.51 -9.92 -11.03
CA ALA A 302 -11.47 -8.87 -12.05
C ALA A 302 -10.05 -8.30 -12.24
N SER A 303 -9.64 -8.16 -13.50
CA SER A 303 -8.29 -7.75 -13.91
C SER A 303 -8.11 -6.23 -13.88
N SER A 304 -6.97 -5.77 -13.38
CA SER A 304 -6.51 -4.38 -13.45
C SER A 304 -5.60 -4.11 -14.66
N SER A 305 -4.95 -5.15 -15.19
CA SER A 305 -3.92 -5.05 -16.23
C SER A 305 -3.77 -6.39 -16.96
N PHE A 306 -3.36 -6.35 -18.23
CA PHE A 306 -2.89 -7.53 -18.96
C PHE A 306 -1.45 -7.37 -19.50
N LEU A 307 -0.84 -6.19 -19.33
CA LEU A 307 0.46 -5.88 -19.94
C LEU A 307 1.58 -6.65 -19.24
N ASP A 308 1.49 -6.85 -17.93
CA ASP A 308 2.45 -7.62 -17.16
C ASP A 308 2.32 -9.13 -17.31
N ASP A 309 1.12 -9.68 -17.50
CA ASP A 309 0.96 -11.09 -17.90
C ASP A 309 1.58 -11.36 -19.26
N LEU A 310 1.34 -10.48 -20.25
CA LEU A 310 1.99 -10.57 -21.55
C LEU A 310 3.52 -10.38 -21.44
N ALA A 311 4.00 -9.49 -20.56
CA ALA A 311 5.43 -9.34 -20.30
C ALA A 311 6.07 -10.57 -19.66
N LEU A 312 5.40 -11.18 -18.67
CA LEU A 312 5.84 -12.39 -17.99
C LEU A 312 5.82 -13.59 -18.93
N ALA A 313 4.75 -13.75 -19.71
CA ALA A 313 4.60 -14.80 -20.72
C ALA A 313 5.68 -14.72 -21.80
N ALA A 314 5.94 -13.52 -22.31
CA ALA A 314 7.03 -13.27 -23.25
C ALA A 314 8.41 -13.53 -22.61
N GLY A 315 8.61 -13.15 -21.34
CA GLY A 315 9.82 -13.50 -20.59
C GLY A 315 10.04 -15.02 -20.45
N TRP A 316 8.97 -15.78 -20.18
CA TRP A 316 9.02 -17.24 -20.10
C TRP A 316 9.24 -17.92 -21.45
N LEU A 317 8.58 -17.44 -22.50
CA LEU A 317 8.79 -17.95 -23.86
C LEU A 317 10.21 -17.64 -24.34
N TYR A 318 10.75 -16.46 -24.07
CA TYR A 318 12.17 -16.16 -24.31
C TYR A 318 13.08 -17.12 -23.53
N ARG A 319 12.84 -17.36 -22.24
CA ARG A 319 13.60 -18.35 -21.45
C ARG A 319 13.51 -19.77 -22.02
N ALA A 320 12.36 -20.16 -22.56
CA ALA A 320 12.12 -21.49 -23.09
C ALA A 320 12.74 -21.70 -24.48
N THR A 321 12.85 -20.66 -25.30
CA THR A 321 13.15 -20.74 -26.75
C THR A 321 14.43 -20.03 -27.19
N SER A 322 14.92 -19.05 -26.42
CA SER A 322 15.95 -18.08 -26.80
C SER A 322 15.61 -17.21 -28.04
N GLU A 323 14.33 -17.05 -28.37
CA GLU A 323 13.89 -16.21 -29.50
C GLU A 323 13.75 -14.73 -29.10
N ASP A 324 14.59 -13.86 -29.68
CA ASP A 324 14.64 -12.41 -29.43
C ASP A 324 13.30 -11.68 -29.65
N ALA A 325 12.39 -12.26 -30.44
CA ALA A 325 11.04 -11.73 -30.64
C ALA A 325 10.26 -11.64 -29.31
N TYR A 326 10.37 -12.66 -28.46
CA TYR A 326 9.72 -12.65 -27.14
C TYR A 326 10.42 -11.70 -26.16
N LEU A 327 11.76 -11.59 -26.19
CA LEU A 327 12.47 -10.59 -25.38
C LEU A 327 12.07 -9.16 -25.77
N SER A 328 11.87 -8.92 -27.07
CA SER A 328 11.42 -7.64 -27.62
C SER A 328 9.98 -7.35 -27.20
N ALA A 329 9.09 -8.33 -27.25
CA ALA A 329 7.71 -8.21 -26.78
C ALA A 329 7.65 -7.93 -25.26
N ALA A 330 8.40 -8.67 -24.44
CA ALA A 330 8.45 -8.47 -22.98
C ALA A 330 8.85 -7.04 -22.61
N ARG A 331 9.90 -6.50 -23.25
CA ARG A 331 10.31 -5.10 -23.11
C ARG A 331 9.21 -4.12 -23.59
N GLY A 332 8.59 -4.39 -24.74
CA GLY A 332 7.51 -3.55 -25.27
C GLY A 332 6.31 -3.42 -24.32
N TYR A 333 5.90 -4.52 -23.68
CA TYR A 333 4.83 -4.51 -22.69
C TYR A 333 5.20 -3.75 -21.41
N LEU A 334 6.40 -4.00 -20.85
CA LEU A 334 6.88 -3.25 -19.68
C LEU A 334 7.08 -1.75 -19.95
N GLN A 335 7.41 -1.37 -21.19
CA GLN A 335 7.51 0.02 -21.64
C GLN A 335 6.13 0.68 -21.73
N ARG A 336 5.15 0.02 -22.36
CA ARG A 336 3.76 0.50 -22.43
C ARG A 336 3.17 0.75 -21.04
N ALA A 337 3.46 -0.16 -20.11
CA ALA A 337 2.97 -0.11 -18.74
C ALA A 337 3.69 0.88 -17.82
N GLN A 338 4.73 1.60 -18.27
CA GLN A 338 5.67 2.37 -17.42
C GLN A 338 4.99 3.29 -16.37
N TYR A 339 3.78 3.79 -16.65
CA TYR A 339 3.02 4.67 -15.75
C TYR A 339 1.96 3.98 -14.88
N GLN A 340 1.55 2.76 -15.26
CA GLN A 340 0.52 1.92 -14.61
C GLN A 340 1.10 0.93 -13.60
N ARG A 341 2.42 0.67 -13.65
CA ARG A 341 3.11 -0.37 -12.87
C ARG A 341 2.72 -0.39 -11.39
N ASN A 342 2.17 -1.52 -10.96
CA ASN A 342 1.94 -1.89 -9.57
C ASN A 342 3.14 -2.72 -9.05
N TYR A 343 3.49 -2.61 -7.77
CA TYR A 343 4.55 -3.40 -7.13
C TYR A 343 4.00 -4.48 -6.16
N PHE A 344 2.68 -4.53 -5.95
CA PHE A 344 2.06 -5.53 -5.09
C PHE A 344 1.88 -6.84 -5.86
N VAL A 345 2.66 -7.88 -5.51
CA VAL A 345 2.74 -9.09 -6.33
C VAL A 345 1.58 -10.05 -6.02
N SER A 346 0.78 -10.36 -7.01
CA SER A 346 -0.40 -11.25 -6.93
C SER A 346 -0.72 -11.89 -8.27
N TRP A 347 -1.83 -12.63 -8.34
CA TRP A 347 -2.40 -13.13 -9.59
C TRP A 347 -2.69 -12.03 -10.63
N ASP A 348 -3.12 -10.85 -10.17
CA ASP A 348 -3.51 -9.66 -10.96
C ASP A 348 -2.34 -8.73 -11.35
N SER A 349 -1.20 -8.86 -10.67
CA SER A 349 -0.12 -7.88 -10.75
C SER A 349 1.22 -8.60 -10.60
N VAL A 350 1.81 -8.90 -11.76
CA VAL A 350 3.04 -9.67 -11.93
C VAL A 350 4.22 -8.82 -12.45
N TYR A 351 4.04 -7.50 -12.58
CA TYR A 351 5.11 -6.53 -12.94
C TYR A 351 6.49 -6.83 -12.33
N SER A 352 6.59 -6.92 -11.01
CA SER A 352 7.87 -7.15 -10.33
C SER A 352 8.42 -8.57 -10.53
N ALA A 353 7.55 -9.53 -10.86
CA ALA A 353 7.93 -10.88 -11.24
C ALA A 353 8.47 -10.91 -12.69
N ALA A 354 7.89 -10.15 -13.61
CA ALA A 354 8.42 -9.96 -14.96
C ALA A 354 9.81 -9.29 -14.95
N ASP A 355 10.02 -8.24 -14.12
CA ASP A 355 11.36 -7.64 -13.97
C ASP A 355 12.38 -8.66 -13.44
N ALA A 356 12.02 -9.38 -12.36
CA ALA A 356 12.90 -10.35 -11.71
C ALA A 356 13.27 -11.52 -12.64
N LEU A 357 12.36 -11.93 -13.53
CA LEU A 357 12.62 -12.94 -14.56
C LEU A 357 13.64 -12.43 -15.58
N LEU A 358 13.44 -11.22 -16.13
CA LEU A 358 14.34 -10.65 -17.12
C LEU A 358 15.73 -10.35 -16.52
N LEU A 359 15.80 -9.81 -15.30
CA LEU A 359 17.07 -9.64 -14.56
C LEU A 359 17.77 -10.99 -14.29
N GLY A 360 17.01 -12.01 -13.90
CA GLY A 360 17.54 -13.37 -13.68
C GLY A 360 18.11 -14.03 -14.94
N LEU A 361 17.67 -13.58 -16.12
CA LEU A 361 18.18 -13.96 -17.45
C LEU A 361 19.34 -13.07 -17.94
N GLY A 362 19.80 -12.10 -17.13
CA GLY A 362 20.88 -11.18 -17.50
C GLY A 362 20.49 -10.13 -18.54
N VAL A 363 19.19 -9.82 -18.67
CA VAL A 363 18.69 -8.82 -19.64
C VAL A 363 19.13 -7.42 -19.21
N GLY A 364 20.03 -6.83 -20.00
CA GLY A 364 20.49 -5.45 -19.80
C GLY A 364 19.40 -4.39 -20.03
N PRO A 365 19.66 -3.13 -19.61
CA PRO A 365 18.71 -2.03 -19.72
C PRO A 365 18.33 -1.72 -21.18
N SER A 366 17.14 -1.14 -21.37
CA SER A 366 16.60 -0.76 -22.68
C SER A 366 15.83 0.57 -22.60
N PRO A 367 15.68 1.32 -23.71
CA PRO A 367 14.91 2.56 -23.73
C PRO A 367 13.50 2.36 -23.16
N GLY A 368 13.12 3.14 -22.15
CA GLY A 368 11.83 3.03 -21.46
C GLY A 368 11.71 1.91 -20.42
N VAL A 369 12.68 0.98 -20.32
CA VAL A 369 12.67 -0.13 -19.35
C VAL A 369 14.03 -0.25 -18.66
N ASP A 370 14.14 0.36 -17.48
CA ASP A 370 15.25 0.21 -16.54
C ASP A 370 14.87 -0.81 -15.46
N LEU A 371 15.24 -2.07 -15.69
CA LEU A 371 14.86 -3.19 -14.81
C LEU A 371 15.47 -3.07 -13.40
N GLU A 372 16.69 -2.54 -13.27
CA GLU A 372 17.32 -2.36 -11.95
C GLU A 372 16.66 -1.25 -11.14
N TRP A 373 16.20 -0.17 -11.80
CA TRP A 373 15.37 0.84 -11.13
C TRP A 373 14.04 0.25 -10.66
N GLN A 374 13.37 -0.60 -11.47
CA GLN A 374 12.12 -1.24 -11.09
C GLN A 374 12.31 -2.22 -9.92
N ALA A 375 13.38 -3.03 -9.97
CA ALA A 375 13.75 -3.92 -8.88
C ALA A 375 14.13 -3.15 -7.60
N ALA A 376 14.75 -1.96 -7.71
CA ALA A 376 14.98 -1.06 -6.60
C ALA A 376 13.66 -0.48 -6.04
N ALA A 377 12.74 -0.04 -6.89
CA ALA A 377 11.43 0.49 -6.49
C ALA A 377 10.55 -0.59 -5.81
N PHE A 378 10.59 -1.84 -6.28
CA PHE A 378 10.01 -3.00 -5.60
C PHE A 378 10.63 -3.21 -4.22
N ARG A 379 11.97 -3.21 -4.11
CA ARG A 379 12.68 -3.37 -2.83
C ARG A 379 12.32 -2.24 -1.86
N ASP A 380 12.26 -1.01 -2.32
CA ASP A 380 11.92 0.15 -1.49
C ASP A 380 10.45 0.13 -1.05
N THR A 381 9.54 -0.34 -1.90
CA THR A 381 8.14 -0.63 -1.55
C THR A 381 8.07 -1.64 -0.39
N TRP A 382 8.60 -2.85 -0.59
CA TRP A 382 8.36 -3.98 0.30
C TRP A 382 9.30 -4.07 1.52
N LEU A 383 10.60 -3.78 1.35
CA LEU A 383 11.59 -3.91 2.42
C LEU A 383 11.65 -2.66 3.32
N LYS A 384 11.21 -1.49 2.83
CA LYS A 384 11.27 -0.21 3.55
C LYS A 384 9.91 0.41 3.87
N GLY A 385 8.79 -0.16 3.39
CA GLY A 385 7.45 0.36 3.68
C GLY A 385 7.11 1.64 2.90
N GLN A 386 7.38 1.65 1.59
CA GLN A 386 7.01 2.76 0.70
C GLN A 386 5.76 2.41 -0.14
N ASN A 387 5.25 3.38 -0.90
CA ASN A 387 4.09 3.24 -1.79
C ASN A 387 2.82 2.67 -1.10
N GLY A 388 2.68 2.88 0.21
CA GLY A 388 1.53 2.43 1.00
C GLY A 388 1.69 1.05 1.64
N VAL A 389 2.80 0.32 1.42
CA VAL A 389 3.12 -0.85 2.25
C VAL A 389 3.40 -0.38 3.67
N SER A 390 2.74 -1.00 4.64
CA SER A 390 2.95 -0.78 6.07
C SER A 390 3.44 -2.05 6.76
N PHE A 391 3.93 -1.94 7.99
CA PHE A 391 4.29 -3.09 8.81
C PHE A 391 3.38 -3.18 10.04
N THR A 392 2.98 -4.40 10.40
CA THR A 392 2.31 -4.63 11.69
C THR A 392 3.28 -4.42 12.87
N PRO A 393 2.78 -4.23 14.11
CA PRO A 393 3.62 -4.19 15.31
C PRO A 393 4.60 -5.38 15.47
N ARG A 394 4.27 -6.56 14.93
CA ARG A 394 5.13 -7.76 14.89
C ARG A 394 5.88 -7.97 13.56
N GLY A 395 5.75 -7.06 12.60
CA GLY A 395 6.64 -6.98 11.43
C GLY A 395 6.20 -7.70 10.14
N LEU A 396 4.94 -8.14 10.03
CA LEU A 396 4.37 -8.57 8.74
C LEU A 396 4.15 -7.35 7.85
N ALA A 397 4.51 -7.43 6.56
CA ALA A 397 4.23 -6.37 5.59
C ALA A 397 2.79 -6.48 5.05
N ILE A 398 2.10 -5.34 5.03
CA ILE A 398 0.69 -5.20 4.64
C ILE A 398 0.61 -4.25 3.46
N ALA A 399 0.19 -4.74 2.29
CA ALA A 399 -0.14 -3.91 1.14
C ALA A 399 -1.44 -3.10 1.40
N PRO A 400 -1.63 -1.93 0.77
CA PRO A 400 -2.79 -1.06 0.96
C PRO A 400 -4.03 -1.56 0.19
N LEU A 401 -4.37 -2.85 0.33
CA LEU A 401 -5.34 -3.57 -0.51
C LEU A 401 -6.49 -4.17 0.32
N GLY A 402 -7.15 -3.34 1.14
CA GLY A 402 -8.37 -3.70 1.87
C GLY A 402 -8.25 -4.75 2.97
N GLY A 403 -7.06 -5.36 3.17
CA GLY A 403 -6.79 -6.38 4.19
C GLY A 403 -7.03 -7.84 3.75
N TRP A 404 -7.38 -8.08 2.48
CA TRP A 404 -7.58 -9.43 1.92
C TRP A 404 -6.25 -10.12 1.62
N GLY A 405 -6.02 -11.33 2.15
CA GLY A 405 -4.85 -12.13 1.76
C GLY A 405 -3.50 -11.44 2.07
N ASN A 406 -3.37 -10.81 3.24
CA ASN A 406 -2.15 -10.10 3.65
C ASN A 406 -0.92 -11.02 3.66
N ASN A 407 -1.09 -12.26 4.14
CA ASN A 407 -0.03 -13.27 4.11
C ASN A 407 0.40 -13.59 2.65
N ARG A 408 -0.56 -13.77 1.73
CA ARG A 408 -0.31 -14.02 0.30
C ARG A 408 0.53 -12.92 -0.34
N TYR A 409 0.17 -11.65 -0.13
CA TYR A 409 0.94 -10.54 -0.71
C TYR A 409 2.37 -10.48 -0.17
N SER A 410 2.55 -10.66 1.15
CA SER A 410 3.89 -10.75 1.77
C SER A 410 4.69 -11.96 1.27
N ALA A 411 4.04 -13.11 1.04
CA ALA A 411 4.71 -14.32 0.58
C ALA A 411 5.16 -14.22 -0.89
N ASN A 412 4.33 -13.64 -1.75
CA ASN A 412 4.67 -13.35 -3.14
C ASN A 412 5.82 -12.34 -3.25
N ALA A 413 5.80 -11.30 -2.42
CA ALA A 413 6.91 -10.36 -2.31
C ALA A 413 8.18 -11.01 -1.73
N ALA A 414 8.06 -11.94 -0.77
CA ALA A 414 9.19 -12.72 -0.26
C ALA A 414 9.83 -13.58 -1.35
N PHE A 415 9.03 -14.21 -2.23
CA PHE A 415 9.54 -14.97 -3.38
C PHE A 415 10.33 -14.08 -4.35
N VAL A 416 9.76 -12.94 -4.77
CA VAL A 416 10.46 -11.99 -5.67
C VAL A 416 11.71 -11.39 -5.02
N ALA A 417 11.71 -11.13 -3.71
CA ALA A 417 12.90 -10.74 -2.98
C ALA A 417 13.98 -11.85 -2.98
N LEU A 418 13.60 -13.13 -2.86
CA LEU A 418 14.54 -14.25 -2.90
C LEU A 418 15.10 -14.51 -4.31
N LEU A 419 14.32 -14.22 -5.35
CA LEU A 419 14.80 -14.17 -6.74
C LEU A 419 15.86 -13.06 -6.90
N HIS A 420 15.58 -11.82 -6.46
CA HIS A 420 16.59 -10.76 -6.42
C HIS A 420 17.84 -11.17 -5.63
N ALA A 421 17.67 -11.83 -4.48
CA ALA A 421 18.80 -12.32 -3.66
C ALA A 421 19.61 -13.42 -4.34
N LYS A 422 19.00 -14.25 -5.20
CA LYS A 422 19.67 -15.29 -5.99
C LYS A 422 20.53 -14.69 -7.10
N HIS A 423 19.98 -13.74 -7.86
CA HIS A 423 20.59 -13.26 -9.11
C HIS A 423 21.48 -12.02 -8.94
N THR A 424 21.35 -11.24 -7.85
CA THR A 424 22.21 -10.07 -7.63
C THR A 424 23.64 -10.44 -7.21
N SER A 425 24.62 -9.68 -7.69
CA SER A 425 26.00 -9.69 -7.21
C SER A 425 26.22 -8.77 -6.00
N ASP A 426 25.26 -7.90 -5.66
CA ASP A 426 25.38 -6.98 -4.52
C ASP A 426 25.07 -7.73 -3.21
N ALA A 427 26.10 -7.91 -2.38
CA ALA A 427 25.99 -8.59 -1.09
C ALA A 427 25.04 -7.89 -0.11
N SER A 428 24.88 -6.56 -0.20
CA SER A 428 23.94 -5.79 0.63
C SER A 428 22.49 -6.02 0.20
N VAL A 429 22.21 -6.01 -1.12
CA VAL A 429 20.89 -6.31 -1.67
C VAL A 429 20.51 -7.77 -1.37
N ARG A 430 21.43 -8.71 -1.59
CA ARG A 430 21.24 -10.13 -1.25
C ARG A 430 20.93 -10.33 0.23
N SER A 431 21.72 -9.71 1.12
CA SER A 431 21.53 -9.83 2.57
C SER A 431 20.20 -9.20 3.04
N ALA A 432 19.85 -8.02 2.54
CA ALA A 432 18.61 -7.34 2.86
C ALA A 432 17.38 -8.15 2.42
N CYS A 433 17.39 -8.68 1.20
CA CYS A 433 16.29 -9.46 0.64
C CYS A 433 16.11 -10.80 1.38
N LEU A 434 17.21 -11.56 1.62
CA LEU A 434 17.17 -12.79 2.42
C LEU A 434 16.63 -12.54 3.83
N SER A 435 17.18 -11.54 4.52
CA SER A 435 16.81 -11.23 5.90
C SER A 435 15.35 -10.77 6.03
N TRP A 436 14.84 -10.04 5.04
CA TRP A 436 13.45 -9.59 5.02
C TRP A 436 12.48 -10.73 4.70
N ALA A 437 12.76 -11.50 3.65
CA ALA A 437 11.93 -12.66 3.28
C ALA A 437 11.87 -13.70 4.40
N GLN A 438 12.98 -13.93 5.10
CA GLN A 438 13.01 -14.80 6.28
C GLN A 438 12.08 -14.30 7.40
N ARG A 439 12.02 -12.99 7.67
CA ARG A 439 11.09 -12.45 8.68
C ARG A 439 9.62 -12.63 8.29
N GLN A 440 9.27 -12.45 7.01
CA GLN A 440 7.89 -12.64 6.55
C GLN A 440 7.46 -14.11 6.67
N LEU A 441 8.31 -15.06 6.27
CA LEU A 441 8.00 -16.49 6.38
C LEU A 441 8.05 -16.99 7.82
N ASP A 442 9.00 -16.52 8.65
CA ASP A 442 9.00 -16.82 10.09
C ASP A 442 7.67 -16.42 10.74
N TYR A 443 7.17 -15.21 10.45
CA TYR A 443 5.87 -14.73 10.93
C TYR A 443 4.72 -15.66 10.52
N MET A 444 4.61 -16.01 9.24
CA MET A 444 3.54 -16.88 8.72
C MET A 444 3.56 -18.27 9.36
N LEU A 445 4.75 -18.80 9.62
CA LEU A 445 4.97 -20.12 10.18
C LEU A 445 4.73 -20.21 11.69
N GLY A 446 4.70 -19.09 12.41
CA GLY A 446 4.63 -19.07 13.88
C GLY A 446 6.01 -19.09 14.54
N LEU A 447 7.06 -18.66 13.85
CA LEU A 447 8.45 -18.63 14.32
C LEU A 447 8.86 -17.22 14.79
N ALA A 448 9.92 -17.15 15.59
CA ALA A 448 10.54 -15.89 16.04
C ALA A 448 9.65 -14.94 16.89
N GLY A 449 8.63 -15.45 17.58
CA GLY A 449 7.91 -14.72 18.64
C GLY A 449 6.44 -14.37 18.34
N SER A 450 5.95 -14.68 17.14
CA SER A 450 4.52 -14.77 16.85
C SER A 450 3.85 -15.87 17.69
N GLU A 451 2.71 -15.57 18.32
CA GLU A 451 1.97 -16.50 19.20
C GLU A 451 1.36 -17.72 18.50
N ARG A 452 1.23 -17.66 17.17
CA ARG A 452 0.57 -18.69 16.36
C ARG A 452 1.16 -18.79 14.96
N SER A 453 0.95 -19.94 14.33
CA SER A 453 1.06 -20.12 12.88
C SER A 453 -0.20 -19.62 12.16
N PHE A 454 -0.04 -19.33 10.87
CA PHE A 454 -1.11 -19.05 9.90
C PHE A 454 -1.21 -20.13 8.82
N VAL A 455 -0.53 -21.26 9.00
CA VAL A 455 -0.54 -22.40 8.08
C VAL A 455 -1.35 -23.53 8.69
N VAL A 456 -2.40 -23.97 8.01
CA VAL A 456 -3.34 -25.01 8.50
C VAL A 456 -2.58 -26.31 8.78
N GLY A 457 -2.76 -26.86 9.98
CA GLY A 457 -2.14 -28.12 10.39
C GLY A 457 -0.63 -28.06 10.65
N TYR A 458 -0.05 -26.88 10.87
CA TYR A 458 1.39 -26.70 11.10
C TYR A 458 1.71 -25.77 12.28
N GLY A 459 2.81 -26.05 13.00
CA GLY A 459 3.34 -25.15 14.04
C GLY A 459 2.45 -25.04 15.29
N SER A 460 2.63 -23.95 16.05
CA SER A 460 1.83 -23.66 17.25
C SER A 460 0.50 -23.00 16.87
N ASN A 461 -0.61 -23.44 17.47
CA ASN A 461 -1.93 -22.81 17.31
C ASN A 461 -2.30 -22.48 15.83
N PRO A 462 -2.20 -23.43 14.87
CA PRO A 462 -2.59 -23.20 13.48
C PRO A 462 -4.07 -22.84 13.35
N PRO A 463 -4.49 -22.23 12.21
CA PRO A 463 -5.91 -22.13 11.86
C PRO A 463 -6.55 -23.51 11.78
N VAL A 464 -7.69 -23.69 12.45
CA VAL A 464 -8.50 -24.93 12.40
C VAL A 464 -9.91 -24.71 11.85
N ARG A 465 -10.29 -23.48 11.52
CA ARG A 465 -11.55 -23.14 10.80
C ARG A 465 -11.32 -22.32 9.51
N PRO A 466 -10.42 -22.73 8.57
CA PRO A 466 -10.31 -22.06 7.28
C PRO A 466 -11.66 -22.07 6.53
N HIS A 467 -11.93 -21.02 5.77
CA HIS A 467 -13.10 -20.87 4.93
C HIS A 467 -12.97 -21.82 3.71
N HIS A 468 -13.31 -23.10 3.90
CA HIS A 468 -13.12 -24.11 2.86
C HIS A 468 -14.18 -25.21 2.95
N ARG A 469 -15.03 -25.29 1.91
CA ARG A 469 -16.21 -26.17 1.82
C ARG A 469 -15.88 -27.63 2.12
N ALA A 470 -15.12 -28.29 1.26
CA ALA A 470 -14.82 -29.72 1.39
C ALA A 470 -14.12 -30.10 2.71
N ALA A 471 -13.33 -29.20 3.30
CA ALA A 471 -12.63 -29.47 4.56
C ALA A 471 -13.54 -29.31 5.79
N SER A 472 -14.54 -28.43 5.71
CA SER A 472 -15.58 -28.29 6.75
C SER A 472 -16.55 -29.47 6.79
N CYS A 473 -16.55 -30.34 5.78
CA CYS A 473 -17.41 -31.52 5.73
C CYS A 473 -16.92 -32.67 6.63
N PRO A 474 -17.81 -33.36 7.36
CA PRO A 474 -17.49 -34.64 8.00
C PRO A 474 -17.24 -35.74 6.95
N ASN A 475 -16.93 -36.96 7.39
CA ASN A 475 -16.84 -38.12 6.47
C ASN A 475 -18.23 -38.58 6.00
N HIS A 476 -18.32 -39.09 4.77
CA HIS A 476 -19.54 -39.72 4.25
C HIS A 476 -19.89 -40.97 5.10
N PRO A 477 -21.18 -41.25 5.42
CA PRO A 477 -22.41 -40.66 4.89
C PRO A 477 -22.99 -39.50 5.73
N ALA A 478 -22.23 -38.88 6.65
CA ALA A 478 -22.77 -37.76 7.42
C ALA A 478 -23.06 -36.55 6.48
N PRO A 479 -24.21 -35.86 6.61
CA PRO A 479 -24.55 -34.74 5.72
C PRO A 479 -23.56 -33.57 5.83
N CYS A 480 -23.19 -32.97 4.69
CA CYS A 480 -22.48 -31.69 4.64
C CYS A 480 -23.41 -30.60 4.07
N THR A 481 -23.76 -29.62 4.89
CA THR A 481 -24.65 -28.50 4.55
C THR A 481 -24.16 -27.20 5.20
N TYR A 482 -24.82 -26.07 4.90
CA TYR A 482 -24.61 -24.82 5.62
C TYR A 482 -24.69 -25.00 7.16
N ASP A 483 -25.67 -25.74 7.66
CA ASP A 483 -25.83 -25.93 9.11
C ASP A 483 -24.88 -26.97 9.71
N SER A 484 -24.61 -28.08 9.01
CA SER A 484 -23.73 -29.13 9.55
C SER A 484 -22.23 -28.86 9.37
N ALA A 485 -21.85 -27.90 8.50
CA ALA A 485 -20.46 -27.63 8.16
C ALA A 485 -20.07 -26.14 8.23
N PHE A 486 -20.81 -25.20 7.60
CA PHE A 486 -20.46 -23.77 7.68
C PHE A 486 -20.69 -23.21 9.09
N ASN A 487 -21.90 -23.36 9.62
CA ASN A 487 -22.32 -22.88 10.94
C ASN A 487 -21.75 -23.71 12.12
N ALA A 488 -21.04 -24.81 11.85
CA ALA A 488 -20.52 -25.70 12.88
C ALA A 488 -19.47 -25.01 13.78
N ALA A 489 -19.75 -24.87 15.08
CA ALA A 489 -18.86 -24.17 16.02
C ALA A 489 -17.48 -24.83 16.24
N GLY A 490 -17.33 -26.11 15.87
CA GLY A 490 -16.08 -26.85 15.97
C GLY A 490 -15.00 -26.45 14.95
N PRO A 491 -13.81 -27.07 15.01
CA PRO A 491 -12.85 -27.05 13.91
C PRO A 491 -13.44 -27.70 12.64
N ASN A 492 -12.80 -27.48 11.50
CA ASN A 492 -13.07 -28.24 10.28
C ASN A 492 -12.75 -29.74 10.54
N PRO A 493 -13.64 -30.69 10.22
CA PRO A 493 -13.39 -32.12 10.43
C PRO A 493 -12.18 -32.65 9.65
N GLN A 494 -11.91 -32.09 8.47
CA GLN A 494 -10.70 -32.39 7.70
C GLN A 494 -9.65 -31.30 7.88
N VAL A 495 -8.40 -31.71 8.09
CA VAL A 495 -7.26 -30.78 8.09
C VAL A 495 -6.76 -30.62 6.66
N ILE A 496 -7.01 -29.44 6.07
CA ILE A 496 -6.44 -29.02 4.78
C ILE A 496 -4.97 -28.57 4.98
N ALA A 497 -4.13 -29.54 5.33
CA ALA A 497 -2.78 -29.31 5.82
C ALA A 497 -1.89 -28.61 4.78
N GLY A 498 -1.19 -27.55 5.22
CA GLY A 498 -0.29 -26.75 4.39
C GLY A 498 -0.92 -25.50 3.76
N ALA A 499 -2.23 -25.31 3.85
CA ALA A 499 -2.89 -24.11 3.34
C ALA A 499 -2.51 -22.86 4.17
N LEU A 500 -2.08 -21.79 3.50
CA LEU A 500 -1.78 -20.50 4.12
C LEU A 500 -3.06 -19.65 4.17
N VAL A 501 -3.54 -19.28 5.36
CA VAL A 501 -4.74 -18.43 5.48
C VAL A 501 -4.41 -16.96 5.20
N GLY A 502 -5.42 -16.18 4.78
CA GLY A 502 -5.28 -14.77 4.44
C GLY A 502 -4.59 -13.90 5.51
N GLY A 503 -4.81 -14.21 6.78
CA GLY A 503 -3.97 -13.76 7.89
C GLY A 503 -4.52 -12.60 8.71
N PRO A 504 -3.67 -11.95 9.52
CA PRO A 504 -4.08 -10.88 10.44
C PRO A 504 -4.25 -9.54 9.73
N ASN A 505 -5.00 -8.63 10.37
CA ASN A 505 -5.03 -7.22 9.98
C ASN A 505 -3.78 -6.45 10.46
N SER A 506 -3.69 -5.17 10.07
CA SER A 506 -2.54 -4.28 10.34
C SER A 506 -2.15 -4.11 11.82
N ALA A 507 -2.97 -4.57 12.76
CA ALA A 507 -2.70 -4.55 14.20
C ALA A 507 -2.38 -5.96 14.78
N ASP A 508 -1.92 -6.91 13.95
CA ASP A 508 -1.63 -8.31 14.32
C ASP A 508 -2.83 -9.12 14.83
N ARG A 509 -4.07 -8.61 14.66
CA ARG A 509 -5.29 -9.29 15.14
C ARG A 509 -5.85 -10.22 14.08
N TYR A 510 -6.20 -11.43 14.51
CA TYR A 510 -6.76 -12.52 13.69
C TYR A 510 -7.71 -13.36 14.56
N GLU A 511 -8.86 -13.77 14.01
CA GLU A 511 -9.84 -14.67 14.64
C GLU A 511 -9.97 -15.94 13.77
N ASP A 512 -9.87 -17.13 14.38
CA ASP A 512 -9.94 -18.43 13.68
C ASP A 512 -11.41 -18.83 13.45
N LYS A 513 -11.98 -18.31 12.36
CA LYS A 513 -13.42 -18.21 12.14
C LYS A 513 -13.79 -18.46 10.68
N ARG A 514 -14.50 -19.57 10.44
CA ARG A 514 -14.94 -19.99 9.09
C ARG A 514 -15.77 -18.95 8.34
N SER A 515 -16.50 -18.07 9.03
CA SER A 515 -17.29 -17.01 8.39
C SER A 515 -16.50 -15.74 8.06
N ASP A 516 -15.23 -15.64 8.47
CA ASP A 516 -14.33 -14.53 8.12
C ASP A 516 -13.48 -14.94 6.91
N PHE A 517 -14.07 -14.80 5.73
CA PHE A 517 -13.42 -15.02 4.43
C PHE A 517 -12.33 -13.98 4.10
N GLN A 518 -12.02 -12.99 4.95
CA GLN A 518 -10.89 -12.09 4.69
C GLN A 518 -9.62 -12.61 5.35
N ALA A 519 -9.75 -13.09 6.59
CA ALA A 519 -8.65 -13.61 7.39
C ALA A 519 -8.44 -15.14 7.22
N ASN A 520 -9.51 -15.90 6.96
CA ASN A 520 -9.50 -17.37 6.98
C ASN A 520 -9.63 -18.03 5.59
N GLU A 521 -9.66 -17.24 4.52
CA GLU A 521 -9.61 -17.76 3.14
C GLU A 521 -8.30 -18.50 2.85
N VAL A 522 -8.37 -19.51 2.00
CA VAL A 522 -7.24 -20.28 1.48
C VAL A 522 -7.42 -20.46 -0.02
N ALA A 523 -6.41 -20.12 -0.83
CA ALA A 523 -6.50 -20.17 -2.29
C ALA A 523 -5.21 -20.65 -2.96
N VAL A 524 -5.30 -21.11 -4.21
CA VAL A 524 -4.16 -21.60 -5.00
C VAL A 524 -3.06 -20.55 -5.13
N ASP A 525 -3.41 -19.26 -5.22
CA ASP A 525 -2.44 -18.16 -5.29
C ASP A 525 -1.84 -17.78 -3.93
N TYR A 526 -2.55 -18.05 -2.82
CA TYR A 526 -2.04 -17.79 -1.46
C TYR A 526 -0.82 -18.68 -1.17
N ASN A 527 -0.86 -19.94 -1.62
CA ASN A 527 0.26 -20.87 -1.46
C ASN A 527 1.35 -20.72 -2.52
N ALA A 528 1.13 -20.00 -3.64
CA ALA A 528 2.03 -20.07 -4.80
C ALA A 528 3.41 -19.45 -4.53
N GLY A 529 3.46 -18.14 -4.25
CA GLY A 529 4.70 -17.47 -3.86
C GLY A 529 5.24 -17.96 -2.51
N TYR A 530 4.37 -18.38 -1.59
CA TYR A 530 4.76 -19.01 -0.33
C TYR A 530 5.60 -20.28 -0.53
N THR A 531 5.17 -21.18 -1.42
CA THR A 531 5.91 -22.40 -1.79
C THR A 531 7.27 -22.07 -2.42
N GLY A 532 7.30 -21.11 -3.35
CA GLY A 532 8.54 -20.63 -3.96
C GLY A 532 9.50 -19.97 -2.96
N ALA A 533 8.97 -19.19 -2.02
CA ALA A 533 9.76 -18.50 -0.99
C ALA A 533 10.35 -19.48 0.05
N LEU A 534 9.60 -20.51 0.45
CA LEU A 534 10.12 -21.59 1.30
C LEU A 534 11.31 -22.28 0.63
N ALA A 535 11.16 -22.67 -0.64
CA ALA A 535 12.24 -23.28 -1.41
C ALA A 535 13.46 -22.34 -1.56
N GLY A 536 13.20 -21.05 -1.77
CA GLY A 536 14.22 -20.00 -1.81
C GLY A 536 15.03 -19.89 -0.52
N LEU A 537 14.36 -19.86 0.65
CA LEU A 537 15.04 -19.85 1.95
C LEU A 537 15.84 -21.14 2.18
N ILE A 538 15.24 -22.31 1.91
CA ILE A 538 15.89 -23.61 2.13
C ILE A 538 17.22 -23.69 1.35
N GLN A 539 17.21 -23.36 0.05
CA GLN A 539 18.42 -23.43 -0.76
C GLN A 539 19.41 -22.31 -0.42
N LEU A 540 18.96 -21.05 -0.36
CA LEU A 540 19.88 -19.90 -0.22
C LEU A 540 20.48 -19.75 1.19
N LEU A 541 19.83 -20.29 2.23
CA LEU A 541 20.41 -20.41 3.57
C LEU A 541 21.22 -21.71 3.71
N GLY A 542 20.71 -22.83 3.19
CA GLY A 542 21.36 -24.15 3.28
C GLY A 542 22.74 -24.21 2.62
N THR A 543 22.93 -23.54 1.48
CA THR A 543 24.25 -23.46 0.82
C THR A 543 25.25 -22.53 1.53
N GLY A 544 24.83 -21.79 2.57
CA GLY A 544 25.66 -20.79 3.25
C GLY A 544 26.80 -21.34 4.12
N GLY A 545 26.83 -22.66 4.38
CA GLY A 545 27.86 -23.30 5.22
C GLY A 545 29.12 -23.78 4.49
N GLY A 546 29.15 -23.76 3.15
CA GLY A 546 30.26 -24.28 2.34
C GLY A 546 31.12 -23.19 1.73
N SER A 547 32.43 -23.21 1.99
CA SER A 547 33.39 -22.39 1.25
C SER A 547 33.51 -22.90 -0.19
N GLY A 548 33.32 -22.02 -1.17
CA GLY A 548 33.26 -22.37 -2.59
C GLY A 548 34.63 -22.68 -3.21
N THR A 549 35.23 -23.83 -2.88
CA THR A 549 36.31 -24.42 -3.67
C THR A 549 35.74 -24.98 -4.97
N ALA A 550 35.70 -24.15 -6.01
CA ALA A 550 35.19 -24.52 -7.33
C ALA A 550 36.00 -25.69 -7.94
N ALA A 551 35.42 -26.89 -7.92
CA ALA A 551 35.97 -28.08 -8.55
C ALA A 551 35.93 -27.94 -10.07
N ARG A 552 37.00 -27.40 -10.66
CA ARG A 552 37.18 -27.34 -12.11
C ARG A 552 37.32 -28.75 -12.68
N SER A 553 36.32 -29.24 -13.41
CA SER A 553 36.48 -30.36 -14.32
C SER A 553 37.36 -29.92 -15.51
N SER A 554 38.45 -30.65 -15.75
CA SER A 554 39.39 -30.36 -16.83
C SER A 554 38.97 -31.04 -18.14
N ALA A 555 38.55 -30.25 -19.13
CA ALA A 555 38.50 -30.68 -20.53
C ALA A 555 39.69 -30.06 -21.30
N ALA A 556 40.26 -30.81 -22.23
CA ALA A 556 41.57 -30.50 -22.83
C ALA A 556 41.51 -29.50 -24.01
N SER A 557 42.66 -28.93 -24.33
CA SER A 557 42.85 -27.89 -25.36
C SER A 557 42.98 -28.43 -26.79
N SER A 558 42.50 -27.63 -27.75
CA SER A 558 42.98 -27.60 -29.14
C SER A 558 42.96 -26.14 -29.64
N SER A 559 43.65 -25.83 -30.76
CA SER A 559 44.42 -24.57 -30.86
C SER A 559 44.13 -23.64 -32.06
N GLY A 560 43.53 -22.48 -31.78
CA GLY A 560 43.68 -21.19 -32.51
C GLY A 560 43.17 -21.09 -33.97
N PRO A 561 43.42 -19.96 -34.68
CA PRO A 561 44.01 -18.69 -34.20
C PRO A 561 43.34 -17.37 -34.70
N ALA A 562 43.76 -16.25 -34.07
CA ALA A 562 43.91 -14.87 -34.61
C ALA A 562 42.72 -14.02 -35.14
N ALA A 563 42.44 -12.89 -34.45
CA ALA A 563 42.37 -11.49 -34.97
C ALA A 563 41.80 -10.56 -33.86
N ALA A 564 42.59 -9.86 -33.04
CA ALA A 564 43.31 -8.60 -33.31
C ALA A 564 42.44 -7.31 -33.21
N SER A 565 42.64 -6.53 -32.14
CA SER A 565 42.24 -5.11 -32.08
C SER A 565 43.18 -4.26 -31.19
N ILE A 566 44.07 -3.55 -31.87
CA ILE A 566 44.72 -2.22 -31.62
C ILE A 566 44.89 -1.69 -30.17
N CYS A 567 46.10 -1.17 -29.91
CA CYS A 567 46.53 -0.56 -28.64
C CYS A 567 46.18 0.93 -28.48
N ALA A 568 45.93 1.38 -27.24
CA ALA A 568 46.58 2.51 -26.55
C ALA A 568 45.98 2.62 -25.11
N ALA A 569 46.66 2.58 -23.97
CA ALA A 569 48.00 2.98 -23.51
C ALA A 569 48.10 4.44 -22.99
N SER A 570 48.46 4.56 -21.70
CA SER A 570 48.96 5.78 -21.01
C SER A 570 47.97 6.94 -20.78
N SER A 571 48.10 7.78 -19.73
CA SER A 571 48.98 7.72 -18.54
C SER A 571 48.45 8.63 -17.41
N THR A 572 48.89 8.38 -16.18
CA THR A 572 48.71 9.27 -15.03
C THR A 572 49.48 10.59 -15.17
N LEU A 573 48.98 11.66 -14.53
CA LEU A 573 49.83 12.76 -14.04
C LEU A 573 49.14 13.54 -12.92
N SER A 574 49.96 14.09 -12.01
CA SER A 574 49.56 14.92 -10.87
C SER A 574 50.37 16.22 -10.91
N ALA A 575 49.76 17.34 -10.51
CA ALA A 575 50.45 18.59 -10.20
C ALA A 575 49.62 19.43 -9.23
N ALA A 576 50.27 20.19 -8.35
CA ALA A 576 49.64 21.10 -7.40
C ALA A 576 50.46 22.38 -7.22
N THR A 577 49.79 23.52 -7.14
CA THR A 577 50.31 24.87 -6.81
C THR A 577 49.11 25.81 -6.58
N SER A 578 49.15 26.88 -5.77
CA SER A 578 50.00 27.22 -4.62
C SER A 578 49.49 28.47 -3.89
N CYS A 579 49.71 28.55 -2.57
CA CYS A 579 49.91 29.72 -1.71
C CYS A 579 49.28 31.10 -2.05
N ALA A 580 48.48 31.62 -1.10
CA ALA A 580 48.63 32.97 -0.54
C ALA A 580 48.06 33.01 0.89
N ALA A 581 48.63 33.82 1.81
CA ALA A 581 48.18 33.87 3.21
C ALA A 581 48.49 35.20 3.94
N ALA A 582 47.52 35.70 4.72
CA ALA A 582 47.68 36.70 5.78
C ALA A 582 46.55 36.48 6.81
N ARG A 583 46.82 35.96 8.02
CA ARG A 583 47.37 36.61 9.23
C ARG A 583 46.32 37.35 10.07
N GLY A 584 45.99 36.77 11.23
CA GLY A 584 45.24 37.40 12.33
C GLY A 584 45.16 36.43 13.51
N LEU A 585 45.84 36.73 14.62
CA LEU A 585 45.95 35.85 15.80
C LEU A 585 45.15 36.43 16.99
N GLY A 586 44.52 35.56 17.77
CA GLY A 586 43.90 35.89 19.06
C GLY A 586 43.55 34.61 19.83
N SER A 587 43.96 34.51 21.08
CA SER A 587 43.88 33.28 21.89
C SER A 587 42.87 33.35 23.04
N ALA A 588 42.42 32.17 23.47
CA ALA A 588 41.55 31.89 24.63
C ALA A 588 42.25 32.22 26.00
N PRO A 589 41.66 31.99 27.22
CA PRO A 589 40.48 31.14 27.52
C PRO A 589 39.53 31.50 28.69
N SER A 590 38.43 30.72 28.77
CA SER A 590 37.71 30.22 29.99
C SER A 590 37.06 31.20 31.00
N LEU A 591 35.75 30.97 31.31
CA LEU A 591 35.29 30.56 32.66
C LEU A 591 33.76 30.24 32.75
N ILE A 592 33.47 28.96 32.99
CA ILE A 592 32.52 28.36 33.98
C ILE A 592 31.18 29.08 34.38
N ALA A 593 30.09 28.28 34.32
CA ALA A 593 28.90 28.22 35.22
C ALA A 593 27.52 28.89 34.89
N THR A 594 26.59 28.06 34.39
CA THR A 594 25.47 27.46 35.17
C THR A 594 24.22 28.28 35.61
N LEU A 595 23.09 27.97 34.93
CA LEU A 595 21.70 27.77 35.41
C LEU A 595 20.62 28.88 35.52
N LEU A 596 19.39 28.38 35.26
CA LEU A 596 18.04 28.75 35.69
C LEU A 596 17.20 29.80 34.92
N GLN A 597 15.96 29.39 34.65
CA GLN A 597 14.85 30.16 34.05
C GLN A 597 13.87 30.66 35.15
N PRO A 598 12.56 30.94 34.92
CA PRO A 598 12.09 32.32 34.96
C PRO A 598 10.97 32.60 35.98
N ARG A 599 10.72 33.87 36.32
CA ARG A 599 9.47 34.28 37.01
C ARG A 599 8.92 35.64 36.56
N SER A 600 7.62 35.63 36.31
CA SER A 600 6.68 36.75 36.36
C SER A 600 5.55 36.36 37.34
N PRO A 601 4.43 37.10 37.53
CA PRO A 601 4.07 38.46 37.08
C PRO A 601 3.42 39.34 38.20
N ARG A 602 3.04 40.59 37.83
CA ARG A 602 1.81 41.38 38.22
C ARG A 602 2.04 42.81 38.78
N ARG A 603 1.36 43.77 38.12
CA ARG A 603 0.47 44.89 38.57
C ARG A 603 0.70 45.54 39.97
N ALA A 604 0.40 46.83 40.23
CA ALA A 604 -0.58 47.72 39.57
C ALA A 604 -0.35 49.24 39.82
N ALA A 605 -0.92 50.09 38.93
CA ALA A 605 -1.54 51.42 39.18
C ALA A 605 -0.67 52.59 39.77
N ALA A 606 -1.02 53.89 39.67
CA ALA A 606 -2.18 54.56 39.06
C ALA A 606 -1.85 55.98 38.50
N ALA A 607 -2.58 56.37 37.45
CA ALA A 607 -3.02 57.72 37.04
C ALA A 607 -2.28 59.03 37.44
N ARG A 608 -2.00 59.86 36.42
CA ARG A 608 -2.29 61.31 36.45
C ARG A 608 -3.04 61.72 35.18
N ARG A 609 -4.12 62.51 35.32
CA ARG A 609 -4.91 63.04 34.21
C ARG A 609 -4.27 64.31 33.62
N ARG A 610 -4.28 64.43 32.29
CA ARG A 610 -4.48 65.72 31.60
C ARG A 610 -5.76 65.58 30.76
N ALA A 611 -6.59 66.60 30.74
CA ALA A 611 -7.74 66.64 29.85
C ALA A 611 -7.25 66.98 28.44
N ALA A 612 -7.69 66.20 27.45
CA ALA A 612 -7.60 66.53 26.03
C ALA A 612 -9.02 66.73 25.51
N MET A 613 -9.17 67.59 24.50
CA MET A 613 -10.44 67.72 23.76
C MET A 613 -10.78 66.41 23.04
N PRO A 614 -12.05 66.14 22.68
CA PRO A 614 -12.40 64.99 21.86
C PRO A 614 -11.62 65.06 20.55
N ALA A 615 -10.63 64.18 20.39
CA ALA A 615 -9.89 64.07 19.15
C ALA A 615 -10.86 63.60 18.05
N GLN A 616 -11.03 64.44 17.02
CA GLN A 616 -11.69 64.06 15.78
C GLN A 616 -11.06 62.75 15.30
N ALA A 617 -11.88 61.74 15.01
CA ALA A 617 -11.40 60.38 14.86
C ALA A 617 -10.31 60.30 13.78
N GLN A 618 -9.06 60.08 14.19
CA GLN A 618 -7.97 59.89 13.23
C GLN A 618 -8.25 58.60 12.47
N ILE A 619 -8.49 58.74 11.18
CA ILE A 619 -8.80 57.68 10.23
C ILE A 619 -7.71 57.77 9.17
N ASP A 620 -6.89 56.73 9.06
CA ASP A 620 -5.67 56.77 8.27
C ASP A 620 -5.79 55.87 7.03
N VAL A 621 -6.17 54.61 7.23
CA VAL A 621 -6.25 53.60 6.17
C VAL A 621 -7.59 52.87 6.15
N LEU A 622 -8.05 52.56 4.93
CA LEU A 622 -9.19 51.69 4.65
C LEU A 622 -8.71 50.46 3.89
N VAL A 623 -9.27 49.29 4.19
CA VAL A 623 -8.97 48.05 3.46
C VAL A 623 -10.25 47.33 3.10
N ALA A 624 -10.21 46.59 1.98
CA ALA A 624 -11.24 45.61 1.66
C ALA A 624 -10.63 44.30 1.17
N ASP A 625 -11.23 43.20 1.60
CA ASP A 625 -11.13 41.86 1.02
C ASP A 625 -12.43 41.59 0.26
N ILE A 626 -12.35 41.35 -1.06
CA ILE A 626 -13.48 41.38 -1.99
C ILE A 626 -13.56 40.04 -2.74
N GLY A 627 -14.36 39.11 -2.20
CA GLY A 627 -14.67 37.82 -2.81
C GLY A 627 -15.97 37.82 -3.60
N GLY A 628 -16.28 36.72 -4.29
CA GLY A 628 -17.46 36.61 -5.17
C GLY A 628 -18.82 36.73 -4.47
N THR A 629 -18.92 36.38 -3.18
CA THR A 629 -20.20 36.36 -2.43
C THR A 629 -20.30 37.46 -1.37
N ASN A 630 -19.17 37.87 -0.80
CA ASN A 630 -19.09 38.85 0.28
C ASN A 630 -17.83 39.71 0.12
N CYS A 631 -17.91 40.96 0.53
CA CYS A 631 -16.76 41.83 0.74
C CYS A 631 -16.69 42.29 2.21
N ARG A 632 -15.47 42.35 2.74
CA ARG A 632 -15.17 42.67 4.13
C ARG A 632 -14.30 43.91 4.18
N PHE A 633 -14.87 45.00 4.68
CA PHE A 633 -14.18 46.28 4.84
C PHE A 633 -13.68 46.44 6.28
N GLN A 634 -12.49 47.01 6.45
CA GLN A 634 -12.02 47.53 7.72
C GLN A 634 -11.47 48.94 7.55
N VAL A 635 -11.58 49.76 8.60
CA VAL A 635 -10.98 51.10 8.67
C VAL A 635 -10.15 51.19 9.94
N TRP A 636 -8.92 51.70 9.83
CA TRP A 636 -7.94 51.72 10.91
C TRP A 636 -7.38 53.13 11.17
N ALA A 637 -7.11 53.40 12.44
CA ALA A 637 -6.20 54.44 12.90
C ALA A 637 -4.79 53.86 13.06
N LEU A 638 -3.78 54.65 12.74
CA LEU A 638 -2.37 54.31 12.97
C LEU A 638 -1.81 55.07 14.18
N ASP A 639 -0.61 54.72 14.64
CA ASP A 639 0.16 55.51 15.59
C ASP A 639 1.17 56.44 14.88
N SER A 640 1.98 57.17 15.64
CA SER A 640 3.01 58.08 15.11
C SER A 640 4.14 57.40 14.33
N TYR A 641 4.17 56.06 14.35
CA TYR A 641 5.12 55.18 13.66
C TYR A 641 4.40 54.32 12.60
N PHE A 642 3.21 54.76 12.15
CA PHE A 642 2.38 54.12 11.13
C PHE A 642 1.88 52.71 11.46
N ARG A 643 1.99 52.26 12.71
CA ARG A 643 1.53 50.93 13.13
C ARG A 643 0.02 50.95 13.42
N PRO A 644 -0.73 49.87 13.11
CA PRO A 644 -2.15 49.75 13.43
C PRO A 644 -2.42 49.95 14.93
N SER A 645 -3.06 51.07 15.31
CA SER A 645 -3.29 51.42 16.71
C SER A 645 -4.71 51.08 17.18
N ARG A 646 -5.71 51.20 16.28
CA ARG A 646 -7.11 50.88 16.57
C ARG A 646 -7.89 50.61 15.28
N MET A 647 -8.61 49.50 15.23
CA MET A 647 -9.68 49.29 14.24
C MET A 647 -10.87 50.20 14.61
N VAL A 648 -11.28 51.06 13.67
CA VAL A 648 -12.37 52.03 13.82
C VAL A 648 -13.71 51.43 13.37
N VAL A 649 -13.69 50.67 12.26
CA VAL A 649 -14.85 49.99 11.68
C VAL A 649 -14.43 48.62 11.15
N GLU A 650 -15.27 47.60 11.31
CA GLU A 650 -15.32 46.41 10.46
C GLU A 650 -16.76 46.24 9.95
N LYS A 651 -16.92 45.94 8.66
CA LYS A 651 -18.21 45.61 8.03
C LYS A 651 -18.07 44.44 7.07
N PHE A 652 -19.15 43.69 6.96
CA PHE A 652 -19.35 42.64 5.97
C PHE A 652 -20.58 43.01 5.15
N TYR A 653 -20.46 42.94 3.83
CA TYR A 653 -21.55 43.15 2.89
C TYR A 653 -21.62 41.96 1.95
N ALA A 654 -22.83 41.48 1.63
CA ALA A 654 -22.99 40.51 0.56
C ALA A 654 -22.91 41.25 -0.79
N THR A 655 -22.09 40.77 -1.72
CA THR A 655 -21.82 41.48 -2.99
C THR A 655 -23.06 41.59 -3.87
N LYS A 656 -23.96 40.60 -3.79
CA LYS A 656 -25.27 40.59 -4.47
C LYS A 656 -26.19 41.77 -4.10
N ASP A 657 -25.97 42.43 -2.96
CA ASP A 657 -26.85 43.50 -2.47
C ASP A 657 -26.53 44.86 -3.12
N TYR A 658 -25.45 44.96 -3.90
CA TYR A 658 -25.01 46.19 -4.58
C TYR A 658 -24.67 45.95 -6.05
N SER A 659 -25.08 46.87 -6.94
CA SER A 659 -24.84 46.74 -8.38
C SER A 659 -23.38 46.97 -8.76
N HIS A 660 -22.70 47.88 -8.05
CA HIS A 660 -21.29 48.21 -8.27
C HIS A 660 -20.53 48.32 -6.95
N PHE A 661 -19.22 48.05 -7.00
CA PHE A 661 -18.30 48.22 -5.86
C PHE A 661 -18.39 49.61 -5.21
N ARG A 662 -18.51 50.68 -6.01
CA ARG A 662 -18.65 52.06 -5.52
C ARG A 662 -19.88 52.26 -4.62
N ASP A 663 -20.95 51.51 -4.83
CA ASP A 663 -22.19 51.66 -4.06
C ASP A 663 -21.96 51.17 -2.61
N ALA A 664 -21.27 50.03 -2.46
CA ALA A 664 -20.88 49.46 -1.16
C ALA A 664 -19.82 50.32 -0.45
N LEU A 665 -18.84 50.85 -1.17
CA LEU A 665 -17.86 51.80 -0.62
C LEU A 665 -18.53 53.12 -0.19
N ALA A 666 -19.48 53.62 -0.99
CA ALA A 666 -20.26 54.80 -0.67
C ALA A 666 -21.23 54.58 0.51
N GLU A 667 -21.72 53.36 0.76
CA GLU A 667 -22.45 53.05 1.99
C GLU A 667 -21.52 53.03 3.21
N LEU A 668 -20.37 52.34 3.12
CA LEU A 668 -19.38 52.31 4.21
C LEU A 668 -18.99 53.72 4.67
N LEU A 669 -18.71 54.62 3.73
CA LEU A 669 -18.28 56.00 4.00
C LEU A 669 -19.41 56.90 4.56
N LYS A 670 -20.66 56.44 4.63
CA LYS A 670 -21.79 57.12 5.30
C LYS A 670 -21.96 56.70 6.77
N LEU A 671 -21.18 55.75 7.27
CA LEU A 671 -21.30 55.28 8.65
C LEU A 671 -21.01 56.39 9.68
N PRO A 672 -21.73 56.47 10.80
CA PRO A 672 -21.53 57.50 11.82
C PRO A 672 -20.09 57.61 12.33
N GLU A 673 -19.39 56.48 12.43
CA GLU A 673 -17.99 56.37 12.86
C GLU A 673 -16.99 57.04 11.91
N LEU A 674 -17.39 57.26 10.65
CA LEU A 674 -16.63 57.95 9.60
C LEU A 674 -17.23 59.32 9.24
N SER A 675 -18.40 59.65 9.79
CA SER A 675 -19.18 60.85 9.48
C SER A 675 -18.70 62.08 10.24
N GLY A 676 -17.60 62.69 9.77
CA GLY A 676 -17.04 63.89 10.40
C GLY A 676 -15.99 64.64 9.59
N GLY A 677 -15.99 64.51 8.26
CA GLY A 677 -15.00 65.11 7.36
C GLY A 677 -13.64 64.39 7.30
N ALA A 678 -13.32 63.57 8.29
CA ALA A 678 -12.12 62.72 8.31
C ALA A 678 -12.31 61.47 7.42
N ARG A 679 -11.97 61.59 6.13
CA ARG A 679 -11.86 60.44 5.21
C ARG A 679 -10.55 59.67 5.45
N PRO A 680 -10.48 58.36 5.11
CA PRO A 680 -9.21 57.64 4.99
C PRO A 680 -8.24 58.37 4.06
N LYS A 681 -6.97 58.43 4.44
CA LYS A 681 -5.90 59.05 3.64
C LYS A 681 -5.51 58.15 2.48
N ALA A 682 -5.45 56.84 2.76
CA ALA A 682 -5.16 55.80 1.79
C ALA A 682 -6.16 54.63 1.88
N ALA A 683 -6.25 53.84 0.81
CA ALA A 683 -6.95 52.57 0.78
C ALA A 683 -6.22 51.47 0.00
N ALA A 684 -6.54 50.22 0.29
CA ALA A 684 -6.14 49.07 -0.52
C ALA A 684 -7.29 48.08 -0.68
N PHE A 685 -7.45 47.52 -1.87
CA PHE A 685 -8.56 46.64 -2.23
C PHE A 685 -8.02 45.33 -2.82
N ALA A 686 -8.05 44.26 -2.01
CA ALA A 686 -7.73 42.91 -2.45
C ALA A 686 -8.96 42.29 -3.12
N CYS A 687 -8.80 41.82 -4.36
CA CYS A 687 -9.89 41.39 -5.21
C CYS A 687 -9.67 39.96 -5.73
N ALA A 688 -10.71 39.13 -5.70
CA ALA A 688 -10.69 37.81 -6.31
C ALA A 688 -10.65 37.91 -7.86
N GLY A 689 -9.48 37.64 -8.43
CA GLY A 689 -9.20 37.67 -9.87
C GLY A 689 -7.92 38.46 -10.21
N PRO A 690 -7.54 38.50 -11.51
CA PRO A 690 -6.37 39.22 -11.97
C PRO A 690 -6.54 40.74 -11.87
N VAL A 691 -5.45 41.44 -11.63
CA VAL A 691 -5.37 42.91 -11.63
C VAL A 691 -4.40 43.38 -12.71
N SER A 692 -4.84 44.31 -13.54
CA SER A 692 -4.02 44.91 -14.60
C SER A 692 -4.18 46.43 -14.57
N ASN A 693 -3.07 47.17 -14.67
CA ASN A 693 -3.07 48.64 -14.64
C ASN A 693 -3.86 49.25 -13.46
N GLN A 694 -3.81 48.62 -12.28
CA GLN A 694 -4.56 49.02 -11.08
C GLN A 694 -6.10 49.00 -11.24
N ARG A 695 -6.59 48.11 -12.11
CA ARG A 695 -8.00 47.77 -12.34
C ARG A 695 -8.20 46.26 -12.18
N CYS A 696 -9.18 45.86 -11.38
CA CYS A 696 -9.70 44.50 -11.32
C CYS A 696 -11.10 44.48 -11.96
N THR A 697 -11.36 43.50 -12.82
CA THR A 697 -12.73 43.10 -13.21
C THR A 697 -12.94 41.72 -12.63
N MET A 698 -13.89 41.57 -11.71
CA MET A 698 -14.02 40.32 -10.97
C MET A 698 -14.49 39.18 -11.89
N THR A 699 -13.93 37.99 -11.72
CA THR A 699 -14.27 36.82 -12.56
C THR A 699 -15.66 36.26 -12.25
N ASN A 700 -16.13 36.43 -11.02
CA ASN A 700 -17.39 35.87 -10.50
C ASN A 700 -18.51 36.92 -10.30
N LEU A 701 -18.26 38.19 -10.61
CA LEU A 701 -19.18 39.31 -10.41
C LEU A 701 -18.98 40.36 -11.52
N GLY A 702 -20.05 41.02 -11.97
CA GLY A 702 -19.96 42.18 -12.86
C GLY A 702 -19.35 43.45 -12.23
N TRP A 703 -18.63 43.32 -11.11
CA TRP A 703 -18.00 44.43 -10.41
C TRP A 703 -16.63 44.76 -11.02
N VAL A 704 -16.36 46.06 -11.09
CA VAL A 704 -15.04 46.60 -11.42
C VAL A 704 -14.55 47.41 -10.23
N ILE A 705 -13.28 47.21 -9.87
CA ILE A 705 -12.56 47.98 -8.86
C ILE A 705 -11.40 48.65 -9.59
N ASP A 706 -11.45 49.98 -9.74
CA ASP A 706 -10.46 50.76 -10.48
C ASP A 706 -9.90 51.89 -9.62
N LYS A 707 -8.56 51.98 -9.55
CA LYS A 707 -7.86 53.00 -8.76
C LYS A 707 -8.24 54.43 -9.17
N ALA A 708 -8.29 54.73 -10.47
CA ALA A 708 -8.55 56.08 -10.96
C ALA A 708 -10.02 56.48 -10.79
N GLU A 709 -10.96 55.54 -10.92
CA GLU A 709 -12.37 55.77 -10.57
C GLU A 709 -12.52 56.06 -9.06
N VAL A 710 -11.88 55.26 -8.18
CA VAL A 710 -11.95 55.46 -6.72
C VAL A 710 -11.25 56.75 -6.26
N GLU A 711 -10.05 57.05 -6.76
CA GLU A 711 -9.32 58.28 -6.43
C GLU A 711 -10.09 59.53 -6.86
N LYS A 712 -10.78 59.47 -8.01
CA LYS A 712 -11.61 60.57 -8.53
C LYS A 712 -12.95 60.74 -7.80
N GLU A 713 -13.65 59.65 -7.49
CA GLU A 713 -15.00 59.69 -6.91
C GLU A 713 -14.96 59.92 -5.38
N PHE A 714 -13.99 59.31 -4.68
CA PHE A 714 -13.90 59.33 -3.22
C PHE A 714 -12.75 60.19 -2.67
N GLY A 715 -11.76 60.57 -3.49
CA GLY A 715 -10.64 61.40 -3.04
C GLY A 715 -9.68 60.68 -2.07
N ILE A 716 -9.62 59.36 -2.13
CA ILE A 716 -8.78 58.50 -1.27
C ILE A 716 -7.70 57.89 -2.17
N ARG A 717 -6.40 58.16 -1.90
CA ARG A 717 -5.30 57.52 -2.64
C ARG A 717 -5.38 56.00 -2.45
N CYS A 718 -5.25 55.19 -3.49
CA CYS A 718 -5.42 53.74 -3.30
C CYS A 718 -4.55 52.84 -4.16
N THR A 719 -4.55 51.55 -3.80
CA THR A 719 -4.03 50.45 -4.61
C THR A 719 -5.08 49.36 -4.78
N VAL A 720 -5.12 48.72 -5.93
CA VAL A 720 -5.90 47.51 -6.22
C VAL A 720 -4.92 46.35 -6.33
N LEU A 721 -5.22 45.25 -5.64
CA LEU A 721 -4.36 44.09 -5.46
C LEU A 721 -5.13 42.81 -5.82
N ASN A 722 -4.42 41.79 -6.29
CA ASN A 722 -4.99 40.44 -6.30
C ASN A 722 -5.10 39.89 -4.85
N ASP A 723 -6.04 38.99 -4.59
CA ASP A 723 -6.25 38.39 -3.27
C ASP A 723 -5.01 37.63 -2.75
N PHE A 724 -4.31 36.87 -3.59
CA PHE A 724 -3.06 36.21 -3.22
C PHE A 724 -1.84 37.13 -3.23
N GLU A 725 -1.88 38.25 -3.95
CA GLU A 725 -0.93 39.34 -3.77
C GLU A 725 -1.00 39.89 -2.33
N ALA A 726 -2.23 40.11 -1.84
CA ALA A 726 -2.48 40.56 -0.46
C ALA A 726 -2.11 39.49 0.58
N VAL A 727 -2.36 38.20 0.33
CA VAL A 727 -1.84 37.11 1.18
C VAL A 727 -0.31 37.17 1.25
N GLY A 728 0.36 37.41 0.12
CA GLY A 728 1.81 37.61 0.05
C GLY A 728 2.28 38.76 0.94
N TYR A 729 1.66 39.94 0.86
CA TYR A 729 2.03 41.08 1.71
C TYR A 729 1.72 40.83 3.21
N GLY A 730 0.83 39.89 3.53
CA GLY A 730 0.50 39.52 4.91
C GLY A 730 1.50 38.59 5.58
N VAL A 731 2.17 37.70 4.82
CA VAL A 731 3.10 36.70 5.36
C VAL A 731 4.28 37.30 6.16
N PRO A 732 4.94 38.39 5.73
CA PRO A 732 6.03 39.02 6.49
C PRO A 732 5.64 39.63 7.85
N VAL A 733 4.33 39.77 8.15
CA VAL A 733 3.83 40.34 9.42
C VAL A 733 3.07 39.32 10.29
N LEU A 734 3.16 38.02 9.96
CA LEU A 734 2.68 36.94 10.82
C LEU A 734 3.60 36.71 12.02
N THR A 735 3.04 36.16 13.09
CA THR A 735 3.76 35.75 14.30
C THR A 735 3.86 34.21 14.38
N ASP A 736 4.71 33.69 15.29
CA ASP A 736 4.84 32.25 15.53
C ASP A 736 3.51 31.57 15.90
N GLY A 737 2.55 32.32 16.48
CA GLY A 737 1.21 31.82 16.80
C GLY A 737 0.26 31.68 15.60
N ASP A 738 0.62 32.29 14.46
CA ASP A 738 -0.14 32.26 13.20
C ASP A 738 0.33 31.14 12.25
N LEU A 739 1.28 30.32 12.69
CA LEU A 739 1.98 29.32 11.88
C LEU A 739 1.98 27.94 12.53
N VAL A 740 1.87 26.90 11.71
CA VAL A 740 2.27 25.52 12.06
C VAL A 740 3.44 25.13 11.18
N VAL A 741 4.60 24.88 11.81
CA VAL A 741 5.81 24.42 11.12
C VAL A 741 5.62 22.96 10.70
N LEU A 742 5.83 22.67 9.42
CA LEU A 742 5.87 21.30 8.88
C LEU A 742 7.31 20.86 8.61
N HIS A 743 8.15 21.75 8.06
CA HIS A 743 9.59 21.54 7.93
C HIS A 743 10.33 22.56 8.78
N ASP A 744 10.85 22.10 9.92
CA ASP A 744 11.63 22.93 10.85
C ASP A 744 13.10 22.99 10.42
N VAL A 745 13.43 23.99 9.61
CA VAL A 745 14.80 24.37 9.22
C VAL A 745 14.92 25.90 9.19
N PRO A 746 16.12 26.47 9.38
CA PRO A 746 16.28 27.92 9.43
C PRO A 746 15.90 28.59 8.10
N ALA A 747 14.93 29.50 8.14
CA ALA A 747 14.66 30.39 7.01
C ALA A 747 15.84 31.36 6.80
N VAL A 748 16.23 31.58 5.55
CA VAL A 748 17.24 32.58 5.17
C VAL A 748 16.63 33.97 5.30
N ASP A 749 17.27 34.85 6.09
CA ASP A 749 16.86 36.25 6.19
C ASP A 749 16.91 36.92 4.81
N LYS A 750 15.89 37.74 4.51
CA LYS A 750 15.62 38.33 3.19
C LYS A 750 15.51 37.33 2.01
N GLY A 751 15.53 36.02 2.26
CA GLY A 751 15.42 34.99 1.21
C GLY A 751 14.05 35.02 0.52
N PRO A 752 13.96 34.63 -0.76
CA PRO A 752 12.68 34.57 -1.47
C PRO A 752 11.67 33.70 -0.72
N LYS A 753 10.38 34.06 -0.79
CA LYS A 753 9.29 33.27 -0.21
C LYS A 753 8.29 32.88 -1.28
N ALA A 754 7.51 31.84 -1.02
CA ALA A 754 6.37 31.48 -1.86
C ALA A 754 5.12 31.29 -1.01
N VAL A 755 3.97 31.70 -1.55
CA VAL A 755 2.65 31.43 -0.98
C VAL A 755 1.82 30.63 -1.97
N LEU A 756 1.10 29.64 -1.48
CA LEU A 756 0.04 28.94 -2.19
C LEU A 756 -1.07 28.60 -1.20
N GLY A 757 -2.33 28.56 -1.61
CA GLY A 757 -3.41 28.31 -0.65
C GLY A 757 -4.68 27.72 -1.25
N PRO A 758 -5.01 26.45 -0.97
CA PRO A 758 -6.21 25.83 -1.50
C PRO A 758 -7.46 26.26 -0.71
N GLY A 759 -8.45 26.76 -1.44
CA GLY A 759 -9.75 27.22 -0.96
C GLY A 759 -10.84 26.85 -1.96
N THR A 760 -11.61 27.83 -2.44
CA THR A 760 -12.55 27.63 -3.56
C THR A 760 -11.78 27.33 -4.86
N GLY A 761 -10.78 28.15 -5.17
CA GLY A 761 -9.72 27.86 -6.14
C GLY A 761 -8.39 27.54 -5.45
N LEU A 762 -7.30 27.66 -6.19
CA LEU A 762 -5.92 27.65 -5.67
C LEU A 762 -5.21 28.93 -6.14
N GLY A 763 -4.85 29.82 -5.21
CA GLY A 763 -4.05 31.00 -5.53
C GLY A 763 -2.57 30.81 -5.21
N GLU A 764 -1.70 31.51 -5.95
CA GLU A 764 -0.23 31.38 -5.88
C GLU A 764 0.45 32.75 -6.06
N ALA A 765 1.48 33.04 -5.25
CA ALA A 765 2.35 34.20 -5.45
C ALA A 765 3.77 33.96 -4.93
N GLN A 766 4.74 34.72 -5.47
CA GLN A 766 6.14 34.68 -5.03
C GLN A 766 6.55 36.04 -4.46
N LEU A 767 7.45 36.04 -3.48
CA LEU A 767 7.92 37.24 -2.80
C LEU A 767 9.43 37.34 -2.94
N PHE A 768 9.90 38.52 -3.35
CA PHE A 768 11.32 38.83 -3.43
C PHE A 768 11.62 40.05 -2.58
N TRP A 769 12.76 40.02 -1.88
CA TRP A 769 13.20 41.15 -1.08
C TRP A 769 13.72 42.28 -1.97
N ASP A 770 13.35 43.51 -1.63
CA ASP A 770 13.78 44.74 -2.30
C ASP A 770 14.48 45.66 -1.30
N ASP A 771 15.82 45.68 -1.35
CA ASP A 771 16.64 46.53 -0.47
C ASP A 771 16.47 48.04 -0.73
N ALA A 772 15.89 48.45 -1.86
CA ALA A 772 15.59 49.87 -2.10
C ALA A 772 14.33 50.34 -1.35
N THR A 773 13.40 49.43 -1.05
CA THR A 773 12.20 49.71 -0.24
C THR A 773 12.27 49.12 1.18
N GLY A 774 13.33 48.34 1.49
CA GLY A 774 13.50 47.68 2.79
C GLY A 774 12.39 46.66 3.10
N ASN A 775 11.79 46.08 2.05
CA ASN A 775 10.53 45.34 2.15
C ASN A 775 10.47 44.18 1.13
N TYR A 776 9.56 43.22 1.35
CA TYR A 776 9.18 42.29 0.29
C TYR A 776 8.26 42.97 -0.74
N LYS A 777 8.55 42.68 -2.01
CA LYS A 777 7.69 42.91 -3.17
C LYS A 777 7.03 41.58 -3.56
N VAL A 778 5.70 41.59 -3.71
CA VAL A 778 4.94 40.41 -4.12
C VAL A 778 4.76 40.41 -5.63
N HIS A 779 4.80 39.21 -6.21
CA HIS A 779 4.47 38.93 -7.60
C HIS A 779 3.32 37.91 -7.59
N ALA A 780 2.10 38.37 -7.89
CA ALA A 780 0.93 37.50 -8.05
C ALA A 780 1.08 36.61 -9.29
N SER A 781 0.54 35.40 -9.24
CA SER A 781 0.63 34.45 -10.36
C SER A 781 -0.59 33.55 -10.49
N GLU A 782 -1.09 33.39 -11.72
CA GLU A 782 -2.10 32.39 -12.10
C GLU A 782 -1.46 30.98 -12.21
N GLY A 783 -0.49 30.67 -11.35
CA GLY A 783 0.38 29.49 -11.47
C GLY A 783 -0.34 28.15 -11.34
N SER A 784 -1.43 28.15 -10.55
CA SER A 784 -2.31 27.00 -10.32
C SER A 784 -3.09 26.54 -11.56
N HIS A 785 -3.21 27.39 -12.58
CA HIS A 785 -3.78 27.04 -13.87
C HIS A 785 -2.77 26.32 -14.80
N ALA A 786 -1.49 26.22 -14.41
CA ALA A 786 -0.52 25.36 -15.10
C ALA A 786 -0.91 23.87 -14.99
N THR A 787 -0.44 23.06 -15.94
CA THR A 787 -0.75 21.62 -16.00
C THR A 787 -0.27 20.88 -14.75
N PHE A 788 -1.15 20.03 -14.21
CA PHE A 788 -0.87 19.16 -13.08
C PHE A 788 0.25 18.16 -13.41
N ALA A 789 1.21 18.00 -12.49
CA ALA A 789 2.33 17.06 -12.61
C ALA A 789 2.16 15.89 -11.61
N PRO A 790 1.38 14.85 -11.95
CA PRO A 790 1.03 13.78 -11.03
C PRO A 790 2.19 12.87 -10.62
N ARG A 791 2.11 12.38 -9.38
CA ARG A 791 3.09 11.48 -8.77
C ARG A 791 2.43 10.15 -8.35
N GLY A 792 3.07 9.04 -8.71
CA GLY A 792 2.48 7.70 -8.59
C GLY A 792 1.42 7.41 -9.66
N TRP A 793 0.86 6.21 -9.65
CA TRP A 793 -0.11 5.79 -10.68
C TRP A 793 -1.51 6.39 -10.46
N LYS A 794 -2.03 6.39 -9.21
CA LYS A 794 -3.37 6.94 -8.90
C LYS A 794 -3.54 8.40 -9.32
N GLN A 795 -2.53 9.25 -9.10
CA GLN A 795 -2.60 10.65 -9.53
C GLN A 795 -2.56 10.81 -11.07
N ARG A 796 -1.97 9.87 -11.83
CA ARG A 796 -1.98 9.90 -13.31
C ARG A 796 -3.32 9.44 -13.87
N ALA A 797 -3.91 8.40 -13.28
CA ALA A 797 -5.27 8.00 -13.60
C ALA A 797 -6.27 9.13 -13.26
N LEU A 798 -6.07 9.85 -12.15
CA LEU A 798 -6.80 11.08 -11.84
C LEU A 798 -6.59 12.15 -12.92
N GLN A 799 -5.34 12.45 -13.32
CA GLN A 799 -5.05 13.43 -14.38
C GLN A 799 -5.82 13.07 -15.66
N ALA A 800 -5.74 11.83 -16.11
CA ALA A 800 -6.44 11.34 -17.30
C ALA A 800 -7.98 11.45 -17.18
N HIS A 801 -8.53 11.14 -16.01
CA HIS A 801 -9.97 11.30 -15.73
C HIS A 801 -10.41 12.78 -15.79
N VAL A 802 -9.64 13.70 -15.20
CA VAL A 802 -9.91 15.15 -15.30
C VAL A 802 -9.72 15.66 -16.73
N GLU A 803 -8.78 15.12 -17.49
CA GLU A 803 -8.56 15.46 -18.91
C GLU A 803 -9.69 14.95 -19.82
N GLN A 804 -10.27 13.79 -19.52
CA GLN A 804 -11.49 13.32 -20.19
C GLN A 804 -12.71 14.19 -19.86
N GLU A 805 -12.86 14.64 -18.60
CA GLU A 805 -13.99 15.48 -18.17
C GLU A 805 -13.87 16.95 -18.64
N ARG A 806 -12.65 17.51 -18.71
CA ARG A 806 -12.40 18.96 -18.85
C ARG A 806 -11.43 19.35 -19.97
N GLY A 807 -10.88 18.39 -20.73
CA GLY A 807 -9.90 18.62 -21.80
C GLY A 807 -8.49 18.99 -21.34
N HIS A 808 -8.28 19.24 -20.04
CA HIS A 808 -7.01 19.60 -19.42
C HIS A 808 -7.08 19.37 -17.90
N CYS A 809 -6.01 18.92 -17.27
CA CYS A 809 -5.88 18.97 -15.81
C CYS A 809 -4.87 20.06 -15.41
N SER A 810 -5.36 21.19 -14.89
CA SER A 810 -4.51 22.13 -14.15
C SER A 810 -4.29 21.66 -12.71
N VAL A 811 -3.32 22.21 -12.00
CA VAL A 811 -3.12 21.91 -10.58
C VAL A 811 -4.37 22.24 -9.76
N GLU A 812 -4.99 23.40 -10.00
CA GLU A 812 -6.22 23.81 -9.30
C GLU A 812 -7.34 22.75 -9.38
N ARG A 813 -7.56 22.13 -10.56
CA ARG A 813 -8.65 21.14 -10.75
C ARG A 813 -8.54 19.89 -9.85
N VAL A 814 -7.40 19.70 -9.19
CA VAL A 814 -7.14 18.62 -8.21
C VAL A 814 -6.60 19.15 -6.86
N ALA A 815 -6.50 20.48 -6.70
CA ALA A 815 -5.88 21.12 -5.54
C ALA A 815 -6.72 22.29 -4.97
N CYS A 816 -8.03 22.33 -5.24
CA CYS A 816 -9.00 23.19 -4.57
C CYS A 816 -10.12 22.37 -3.89
N GLY A 817 -11.15 23.02 -3.34
CA GLY A 817 -12.31 22.34 -2.76
C GLY A 817 -13.01 21.40 -3.76
N ASP A 818 -13.32 21.90 -4.96
CA ASP A 818 -13.90 21.10 -6.04
C ASP A 818 -12.93 20.04 -6.57
N GLY A 819 -11.62 20.25 -6.41
CA GLY A 819 -10.57 19.25 -6.66
C GLY A 819 -10.58 18.10 -5.65
N LEU A 820 -10.83 18.37 -4.36
CA LEU A 820 -11.02 17.31 -3.37
C LEU A 820 -12.28 16.47 -3.67
N VAL A 821 -13.37 17.11 -4.11
CA VAL A 821 -14.59 16.41 -4.58
C VAL A 821 -14.30 15.59 -5.85
N ARG A 822 -13.46 16.10 -6.76
CA ARG A 822 -13.00 15.39 -7.97
C ARG A 822 -12.24 14.12 -7.63
N ILE A 823 -11.24 14.23 -6.75
CA ILE A 823 -10.44 13.10 -6.26
C ILE A 823 -11.34 12.05 -5.59
N TYR A 824 -12.25 12.49 -4.71
CA TYR A 824 -13.18 11.59 -4.04
C TYR A 824 -14.06 10.84 -5.06
N ASN A 825 -14.70 11.54 -6.01
CA ASN A 825 -15.54 10.89 -7.01
C ASN A 825 -14.75 9.97 -7.96
N PHE A 826 -13.52 10.32 -8.32
CA PHE A 826 -12.59 9.47 -9.08
C PHE A 826 -12.22 8.18 -8.31
N LEU A 827 -12.01 8.24 -7.00
CA LEU A 827 -11.78 7.05 -6.16
C LEU A 827 -13.03 6.17 -5.98
N ARG A 828 -14.20 6.63 -6.47
CA ARG A 828 -15.48 5.92 -6.48
C ARG A 828 -15.89 5.42 -7.88
N SER A 829 -15.15 5.78 -8.94
CA SER A 829 -15.43 5.31 -10.30
C SER A 829 -14.82 3.93 -10.56
N ASP A 830 -15.37 3.24 -11.55
CA ASP A 830 -15.11 1.82 -11.84
C ASP A 830 -13.64 1.52 -12.16
N GLU A 831 -12.91 2.52 -12.66
CA GLU A 831 -11.45 2.62 -12.62
C GLU A 831 -11.09 3.83 -11.72
N PRO A 832 -10.23 3.72 -10.67
CA PRO A 832 -9.51 2.54 -10.17
C PRO A 832 -9.94 2.16 -8.74
N SER A 833 -11.24 2.18 -8.43
CA SER A 833 -11.73 2.05 -7.05
C SER A 833 -11.37 0.70 -6.43
N GLN A 834 -10.50 0.71 -5.40
CA GLN A 834 -10.13 -0.47 -4.60
C GLN A 834 -11.19 -0.80 -3.53
N TYR A 835 -12.45 -0.43 -3.78
CA TYR A 835 -13.52 -0.36 -2.78
C TYR A 835 -14.78 -1.12 -3.25
N PRO A 836 -15.46 -1.87 -2.37
CA PRO A 836 -16.69 -2.60 -2.73
C PRO A 836 -17.82 -1.66 -3.16
N GLN A 837 -18.30 -1.85 -4.39
CA GLN A 837 -19.32 -0.99 -5.01
C GLN A 837 -20.71 -1.10 -4.34
N ASP A 838 -20.99 -2.19 -3.62
CA ASP A 838 -22.27 -2.51 -2.99
C ASP A 838 -22.71 -1.50 -1.90
N ARG A 839 -21.77 -0.70 -1.37
CA ARG A 839 -22.00 0.18 -0.21
C ARG A 839 -22.05 1.68 -0.55
N MET A 840 -21.92 2.04 -1.82
CA MET A 840 -21.52 3.39 -2.21
C MET A 840 -22.60 4.06 -3.07
N ASP A 841 -23.49 4.82 -2.42
CA ASP A 841 -24.55 5.61 -3.07
C ASP A 841 -23.96 6.68 -4.00
N ARG A 842 -23.84 6.35 -5.29
CA ARG A 842 -23.35 7.24 -6.35
C ARG A 842 -24.30 8.42 -6.65
N SER A 843 -25.55 8.42 -6.13
CA SER A 843 -26.50 9.52 -6.34
C SER A 843 -26.31 10.70 -5.38
N LYS A 844 -25.63 10.48 -4.24
CA LYS A 844 -25.40 11.52 -3.24
C LYS A 844 -24.26 12.46 -3.64
N GLU A 845 -24.61 13.72 -3.89
CA GLU A 845 -23.64 14.83 -3.93
C GLU A 845 -22.94 15.00 -2.56
N VAL A 846 -21.66 15.35 -2.58
CA VAL A 846 -20.84 15.57 -1.39
C VAL A 846 -20.09 16.89 -1.48
N THR A 847 -19.95 17.58 -0.35
CA THR A 847 -19.16 18.81 -0.26
C THR A 847 -17.72 18.52 0.21
N PRO A 848 -16.78 19.47 0.05
CA PRO A 848 -15.45 19.37 0.67
C PRO A 848 -15.52 19.25 2.21
N ALA A 849 -16.59 19.76 2.84
CA ALA A 849 -16.82 19.64 4.28
C ALA A 849 -17.23 18.21 4.68
N ASP A 850 -18.06 17.53 3.88
CA ASP A 850 -18.41 16.12 4.11
C ASP A 850 -17.18 15.21 3.99
N ILE A 851 -16.36 15.42 2.95
CA ILE A 851 -15.15 14.63 2.70
C ILE A 851 -14.12 14.86 3.82
N THR A 852 -13.81 16.11 4.16
CA THR A 852 -12.88 16.39 5.27
C THR A 852 -13.41 15.89 6.62
N GLY A 853 -14.72 15.95 6.87
CA GLY A 853 -15.37 15.37 8.04
C GLY A 853 -15.22 13.85 8.12
N GLY A 854 -15.60 13.14 7.05
CA GLY A 854 -15.51 11.68 6.91
C GLY A 854 -14.09 11.13 6.97
N ALA A 855 -13.11 11.94 6.53
CA ALA A 855 -11.68 11.63 6.65
C ALA A 855 -11.17 11.79 8.10
N LEU A 856 -11.49 12.91 8.76
CA LEU A 856 -11.02 13.22 10.12
C LEU A 856 -11.64 12.30 11.19
N ASN A 857 -12.93 12.00 11.06
CA ASN A 857 -13.62 11.05 11.97
C ASN A 857 -13.41 9.57 11.58
N LYS A 858 -12.81 9.31 10.40
CA LYS A 858 -12.56 7.99 9.79
C LYS A 858 -13.83 7.16 9.52
N SER A 859 -14.98 7.80 9.30
CA SER A 859 -16.23 7.11 8.93
C SER A 859 -16.29 6.70 7.45
N ASP A 860 -15.46 7.30 6.60
CA ASP A 860 -15.41 7.03 5.16
C ASP A 860 -13.94 6.78 4.71
N PRO A 861 -13.57 5.53 4.37
CA PRO A 861 -12.22 5.19 3.89
C PRO A 861 -11.83 5.87 2.58
N VAL A 862 -12.79 6.16 1.70
CA VAL A 862 -12.55 6.83 0.41
C VAL A 862 -12.30 8.32 0.65
N ALA A 863 -12.98 8.91 1.63
CA ALA A 863 -12.72 10.28 2.06
C ALA A 863 -11.32 10.43 2.70
N VAL A 864 -10.87 9.43 3.47
CA VAL A 864 -9.49 9.38 4.00
C VAL A 864 -8.48 9.38 2.84
N GLU A 865 -8.62 8.48 1.86
CA GLU A 865 -7.68 8.46 0.71
C GLU A 865 -7.78 9.74 -0.13
N ALA A 866 -8.97 10.27 -0.37
CA ALA A 866 -9.15 11.50 -1.13
C ALA A 866 -8.44 12.70 -0.47
N LEU A 867 -8.55 12.81 0.86
CA LEU A 867 -7.85 13.85 1.62
C LEU A 867 -6.32 13.63 1.59
N ASP A 868 -5.84 12.39 1.72
CA ASP A 868 -4.41 12.09 1.64
C ASP A 868 -3.82 12.43 0.27
N MET A 869 -4.52 12.08 -0.81
CA MET A 869 -4.10 12.39 -2.17
C MET A 869 -4.12 13.90 -2.43
N PHE A 870 -5.16 14.61 -1.97
CA PHE A 870 -5.22 16.08 -2.01
C PHE A 870 -4.05 16.74 -1.26
N LEU A 871 -3.76 16.33 -0.02
CA LEU A 871 -2.66 16.89 0.77
C LEU A 871 -1.29 16.56 0.17
N SER A 872 -1.15 15.41 -0.49
CA SER A 872 0.03 15.05 -1.28
C SER A 872 0.19 15.93 -2.52
N ILE A 873 -0.89 16.25 -3.24
CA ILE A 873 -0.87 17.17 -4.39
C ILE A 873 -0.50 18.59 -3.96
N VAL A 874 -1.11 19.11 -2.90
CA VAL A 874 -0.78 20.45 -2.35
C VAL A 874 0.68 20.51 -1.88
N GLY A 875 1.18 19.45 -1.23
CA GLY A 875 2.59 19.34 -0.86
C GLY A 875 3.53 19.29 -2.07
N ALA A 876 3.16 18.55 -3.12
CA ALA A 876 3.92 18.47 -4.36
C ALA A 876 4.05 19.85 -5.04
N GLU A 877 2.96 20.63 -5.11
CA GLU A 877 3.00 21.97 -5.69
C GLU A 877 3.73 22.99 -4.81
N ALA A 878 3.62 22.88 -3.48
CA ALA A 878 4.47 23.65 -2.56
C ALA A 878 5.96 23.41 -2.85
N GLY A 879 6.35 22.17 -3.17
CA GLY A 879 7.70 21.81 -3.59
C GLY A 879 8.07 22.33 -4.99
N HIS A 880 7.12 22.39 -5.93
CA HIS A 880 7.34 23.03 -7.23
C HIS A 880 7.56 24.54 -7.08
N MET A 881 6.75 25.22 -6.26
CA MET A 881 6.90 26.63 -5.92
C MET A 881 8.23 26.93 -5.23
N ALA A 882 8.66 26.09 -4.28
CA ALA A 882 9.99 26.18 -3.67
C ALA A 882 11.13 26.17 -4.71
N LEU A 883 11.03 25.30 -5.72
CA LEU A 883 12.02 25.19 -6.80
C LEU A 883 11.93 26.33 -7.82
N ARG A 884 10.73 26.86 -8.10
CA ARG A 884 10.51 27.96 -9.06
C ARG A 884 11.12 29.29 -8.59
N SER A 885 10.98 29.63 -7.30
CA SER A 885 11.49 30.90 -6.76
C SER A 885 12.78 30.78 -5.94
N LEU A 886 13.27 29.55 -5.71
CA LEU A 886 14.31 29.24 -4.70
C LEU A 886 13.93 29.84 -3.34
N ALA A 887 12.80 29.37 -2.80
CA ALA A 887 12.10 29.93 -1.64
C ALA A 887 12.84 29.72 -0.30
N THR A 888 14.11 30.14 -0.18
CA THR A 888 14.93 29.95 1.03
C THR A 888 14.45 30.72 2.25
N GLY A 889 13.62 31.74 2.06
CA GLY A 889 12.85 32.40 3.13
C GLY A 889 11.62 31.61 3.58
N GLY A 890 11.28 30.49 2.93
CA GLY A 890 10.20 29.58 3.28
C GLY A 890 9.01 29.55 2.31
N VAL A 891 8.30 28.41 2.30
CA VAL A 891 7.00 28.25 1.63
C VAL A 891 5.88 28.22 2.65
N TYR A 892 4.81 28.99 2.38
CA TYR A 892 3.69 29.18 3.28
C TYR A 892 2.40 28.69 2.61
N VAL A 893 1.84 27.62 3.16
CA VAL A 893 0.56 27.04 2.74
C VAL A 893 -0.56 27.79 3.45
N CYS A 894 -1.25 28.65 2.71
CA CYS A 894 -2.39 29.43 3.15
C CYS A 894 -3.71 28.71 2.77
N GLY A 895 -4.81 29.46 2.66
CA GLY A 895 -6.10 28.93 2.19
C GLY A 895 -6.95 28.30 3.30
N GLY A 896 -8.23 28.09 2.99
CA GLY A 896 -9.24 27.72 3.98
C GLY A 896 -9.29 26.24 4.36
N ILE A 897 -8.67 25.36 3.56
CA ILE A 897 -8.74 23.90 3.77
C ILE A 897 -7.66 23.40 4.76
N PRO A 898 -6.35 23.67 4.58
CA PRO A 898 -5.30 23.00 5.36
C PRO A 898 -5.37 23.25 6.88
N PRO A 899 -5.69 24.46 7.39
CA PRO A 899 -5.90 24.68 8.82
C PRO A 899 -7.06 23.89 9.43
N ARG A 900 -8.09 23.53 8.65
CA ARG A 900 -9.25 22.75 9.13
C ARG A 900 -8.93 21.26 9.27
N VAL A 901 -7.95 20.76 8.52
CA VAL A 901 -7.49 19.36 8.54
C VAL A 901 -6.10 19.22 9.17
N ILE A 902 -5.70 20.16 10.02
CA ILE A 902 -4.30 20.34 10.46
C ILE A 902 -3.67 19.10 11.11
N GLU A 903 -4.44 18.28 11.85
CA GLU A 903 -3.96 17.02 12.42
C GLU A 903 -3.67 15.94 11.35
N ARG A 904 -4.34 16.00 10.18
CA ARG A 904 -3.98 15.16 9.03
C ARG A 904 -2.79 15.72 8.25
N VAL A 905 -2.62 17.04 8.19
CA VAL A 905 -1.40 17.65 7.62
C VAL A 905 -0.16 17.25 8.43
N LYS A 906 -0.25 17.31 9.77
CA LYS A 906 0.80 16.86 10.71
C LYS A 906 1.14 15.38 10.61
N ALA A 907 0.29 14.55 9.98
CA ALA A 907 0.60 13.14 9.72
C ALA A 907 1.66 12.94 8.61
N GLY A 908 2.16 14.01 7.99
CA GLY A 908 3.41 14.01 7.20
C GLY A 908 3.24 13.85 5.68
N GLY A 909 2.06 13.46 5.18
CA GLY A 909 1.83 13.24 3.73
C GLY A 909 2.15 14.46 2.86
N MET A 910 1.79 15.66 3.32
CA MET A 910 2.14 16.92 2.64
C MET A 910 3.65 17.19 2.66
N LEU A 911 4.32 16.91 3.77
CA LEU A 911 5.76 17.16 3.95
C LEU A 911 6.61 16.22 3.06
N GLU A 912 6.28 14.93 3.01
CA GLU A 912 7.00 13.98 2.16
C GLU A 912 6.80 14.28 0.65
N ALA A 913 5.60 14.76 0.28
CA ALA A 913 5.35 15.25 -1.07
C ALA A 913 6.12 16.55 -1.38
N PHE A 914 6.23 17.49 -0.43
CA PHE A 914 7.07 18.68 -0.57
C PHE A 914 8.55 18.33 -0.75
N LEU A 915 9.08 17.49 0.13
CA LEU A 915 10.49 17.11 0.16
C LEU A 915 10.94 16.30 -1.04
N TRP A 916 10.04 15.48 -1.60
CA TRP A 916 10.24 14.64 -2.78
C TRP A 916 11.60 13.93 -2.80
N ARG A 917 11.87 13.10 -1.79
CA ARG A 917 13.20 12.53 -1.48
C ARG A 917 13.88 11.77 -2.63
N ALA A 918 13.10 11.23 -3.58
CA ALA A 918 13.61 10.57 -4.79
C ALA A 918 14.20 11.55 -5.84
N SER A 919 14.00 12.86 -5.69
CA SER A 919 14.54 13.89 -6.58
C SER A 919 15.96 14.28 -6.20
N ARG A 920 16.83 14.42 -7.20
CA ARG A 920 18.19 14.99 -7.05
C ARG A 920 18.24 16.42 -6.49
N PHE A 921 17.09 17.09 -6.37
CA PHE A 921 16.94 18.40 -5.75
C PHE A 921 16.49 18.37 -4.29
N HIS A 922 16.16 17.18 -3.74
CA HIS A 922 15.98 17.00 -2.30
C HIS A 922 17.23 17.47 -1.55
N ASP A 923 18.38 16.86 -1.88
CA ASP A 923 19.67 17.12 -1.24
C ASP A 923 20.36 18.44 -1.57
N LYS A 924 19.75 19.26 -2.44
CA LYS A 924 20.35 20.49 -2.97
C LYS A 924 19.53 21.75 -2.73
N VAL A 925 18.23 21.60 -2.43
CA VAL A 925 17.28 22.71 -2.31
C VAL A 925 16.18 22.40 -1.30
N LEU A 926 15.41 21.31 -1.51
CA LEU A 926 14.13 21.13 -0.80
C LEU A 926 14.27 20.80 0.69
N LYS A 927 15.33 20.10 1.12
CA LYS A 927 15.58 19.81 2.55
C LYS A 927 16.05 21.04 3.36
N ASP A 928 16.41 22.12 2.67
CA ASP A 928 17.00 23.33 3.23
C ASP A 928 16.00 24.52 3.14
N ILE A 929 14.75 24.25 2.75
CA ILE A 929 13.65 25.23 2.67
C ILE A 929 12.57 24.88 3.71
N PRO A 930 12.22 25.80 4.62
CA PRO A 930 11.15 25.55 5.58
C PRO A 930 9.76 25.63 4.95
N LEU A 931 8.83 24.86 5.51
CA LEU A 931 7.46 24.73 5.07
C LEU A 931 6.53 24.99 6.25
N TYR A 932 5.58 25.91 6.07
CA TYR A 932 4.63 26.35 7.09
C TYR A 932 3.18 26.21 6.59
N VAL A 933 2.24 25.99 7.50
CA VAL A 933 0.80 26.26 7.28
C VAL A 933 0.42 27.53 8.03
N VAL A 934 -0.24 28.48 7.35
CA VAL A 934 -0.76 29.70 7.98
C VAL A 934 -2.13 29.41 8.58
N THR A 935 -2.28 29.59 9.89
CA THR A 935 -3.54 29.35 10.63
C THR A 935 -4.41 30.62 10.76
N ASN A 936 -3.85 31.79 10.50
CA ASN A 936 -4.55 33.07 10.59
C ASN A 936 -5.46 33.31 9.37
N ASP A 937 -6.78 33.30 9.60
CA ASP A 937 -7.82 33.47 8.57
C ASP A 937 -7.87 34.87 7.92
N LYS A 938 -7.04 35.81 8.40
CA LYS A 938 -7.04 37.22 8.00
C LYS A 938 -5.74 37.65 7.33
N VAL A 939 -4.84 36.72 6.98
CA VAL A 939 -3.55 37.04 6.35
C VAL A 939 -3.67 37.96 5.12
N GLY A 940 -4.70 37.77 4.27
CA GLY A 940 -4.99 38.69 3.16
C GLY A 940 -5.32 40.12 3.61
N LEU A 941 -6.17 40.29 4.63
CA LEU A 941 -6.49 41.61 5.21
C LEU A 941 -5.28 42.26 5.90
N LEU A 942 -4.41 41.47 6.53
CA LEU A 942 -3.16 41.97 7.08
C LEU A 942 -2.30 42.59 5.98
N GLY A 943 -2.02 41.84 4.90
CA GLY A 943 -1.22 42.37 3.79
C GLY A 943 -1.87 43.54 3.05
N THR A 944 -3.19 43.49 2.84
CA THR A 944 -3.96 44.62 2.29
C THR A 944 -3.74 45.89 3.14
N ARG A 945 -3.71 45.75 4.46
CA ARG A 945 -3.46 46.87 5.38
C ARG A 945 -2.02 47.36 5.33
N GLU A 946 -1.03 46.48 5.24
CA GLU A 946 0.36 46.90 5.08
C GLU A 946 0.58 47.64 3.75
N CYS A 947 -0.10 47.24 2.67
CA CYS A 947 -0.12 48.00 1.41
C CYS A 947 -0.76 49.40 1.57
N ALA A 948 -1.88 49.51 2.30
CA ALA A 948 -2.49 50.82 2.56
C ALA A 948 -1.63 51.70 3.47
N ILE A 949 -0.90 51.13 4.43
CA ILE A 949 0.06 51.82 5.31
C ILE A 949 1.20 52.42 4.49
N ARG A 950 1.82 51.63 3.60
CA ARG A 950 2.92 52.08 2.71
C ARG A 950 2.54 53.30 1.86
N ILE A 951 1.27 53.44 1.46
CA ILE A 951 0.79 54.65 0.76
C ILE A 951 0.83 55.88 1.69
N VAL A 952 0.43 55.75 2.97
CA VAL A 952 0.48 56.85 3.96
C VAL A 952 1.92 57.21 4.32
N GLU A 953 2.82 56.23 4.35
CA GLU A 953 4.27 56.44 4.54
C GLU A 953 4.86 57.25 3.38
N ALA A 954 4.65 56.82 2.13
CA ALA A 954 5.11 57.54 0.94
C ALA A 954 4.52 58.97 0.85
N MET A 955 3.25 59.16 1.21
CA MET A 955 2.63 60.49 1.31
C MET A 955 3.35 61.41 2.32
N ARG A 956 3.96 60.86 3.38
CA ARG A 956 4.74 61.64 4.34
C ARG A 956 6.10 62.04 3.78
N GLU A 957 6.74 61.14 3.03
CA GLU A 957 8.04 61.40 2.39
C GLU A 957 7.90 62.44 1.27
N GLU A 958 6.87 62.34 0.41
CA GLU A 958 6.52 63.38 -0.57
C GLU A 958 6.42 64.77 0.06
N VAL A 959 5.71 64.89 1.18
CA VAL A 959 5.57 66.16 1.91
C VAL A 959 6.90 66.61 2.52
N THR A 960 7.69 65.69 3.07
CA THR A 960 8.97 66.02 3.74
C THR A 960 10.09 66.39 2.75
N ILE A 961 9.99 65.95 1.49
CA ILE A 961 10.90 66.33 0.39
C ILE A 961 10.47 67.68 -0.25
N ALA A 962 9.20 68.06 -0.11
CA ALA A 962 8.63 69.30 -0.65
C ALA A 962 8.70 70.50 0.31
N THR A 963 9.26 70.35 1.52
CA THR A 963 9.37 71.39 2.57
C THR A 963 10.81 71.65 3.01
#